data_AF-A0A022Y6B1-F1
#
_entry.id   AF-A0A022Y6B1-F1
#
_cell.length_a   1.000
_cell.length_b   1.000
_cell.length_c   1.000
_cell.angle_alpha   90.00
_cell.angle_beta   90.00
_cell.angle_gamma   90.00
#
_symmetry.space_group_name_H-M   'P 1'
#
loop_
_entity.id
_entity.type
_entity.pdbx_description
1 polymer ?
#
loop_
_entity_poly.entity_id
_entity_poly.type
_entity_poly.pdbx_seq_one_letter_code
_entity_poly.pdbx_strand_id
1 'polypeptide(L)'
;MSWVKAERGTKPGRNRPSKGSDMHHGEFEYVATALPFRIYRITRGRDGLIIPPSLVPWTILQIDPAAFVTSSSRLHYYNCYTCQDLLSFASAEITMSVQPNSWPFDLAVAQQLGFVFLAVGGSRAYHQKELTATGADHRDWDLIGVVKSKNDIVSLVLYSVAQLNALLGITKVENVKWQKALSEGRNEEWEVLRFSGWAQDSSKRSLKICSQAHLFDMAAHHSIERFGVLSARAVRHCRRYHPSDGHRIFAYQPLRLTEDLYILHDADFIHPDSSPTAINPGVTCDLLLTSVVYYDSYPDSTKRLISALLRKWKTISKADSVLSIMPLFYRYLDFDDIFSQRLRAKLSQAVGLPLLRQCSPQKLSIGSSRDRGVYHDLSFLPLRQSFWMAYQPSLELTEYLDIYEGPIEYRQGLRHHHSSPFTTNSEGSFGEIRFSGSTWKSAFVKTGPYVKQELSILPDIQRYFRPRYVQQLIAVNIAARKLFFRFFRGKLLNELRLEFYTNRANASNRERMDVVDQFLDIELRRAEQVTDAYRRTINMSPDTVSSANQGIHRFYYERLKSDSRFIEFYGETIPSICANPATSVSHFLSTPLIINGALHLPLRHYLDHAQHILSPHARGGLESLPIAFGLGDGHGGNVMVNKDNFPAKFIHIDYEVSGFHCPFLDMAKALYNDGFFNVLYGDLLCQGITNEPNASGTTVSWAWGREGICIDCSIKMDEIGKVTAVTKLEYILRPLFELVAQHSSLKAKLAEDVLGNALFTCALLTRNFSERPDLFFLNLALGIRLASSMRDVFYELFRWRIISIALSSNLMPDEVFLKRANETFELQKQFSQEKNESSGAILQRIARIAPHTCIRESIFAESRIDNHFAYENILGSRNPTDQLVDVGCCMGTDIRKLILDGYRSDCILGLDIEKRFFDLGNMLYNKAQQCFKFRHADMLDINFADKYSDLEKKFQFIHTANVLHLFSVKEQDIFFRNLIYLAKPGGIIWGRQVGLAANNHPSFRQPEGKGY
;
A
#
# COMPACT_ATOMS: atom_id res chain seq x y z
N MET A 1 30.65 17.09 69.54
CA MET A 1 30.17 18.49 69.44
C MET A 1 29.27 18.59 68.21
N SER A 2 28.14 19.30 68.14
CA SER A 2 27.10 19.67 69.13
C SER A 2 26.13 20.67 68.48
N TRP A 3 24.80 20.68 68.71
CA TRP A 3 23.85 19.78 69.41
C TRP A 3 22.40 20.17 68.95
N VAL A 4 21.37 19.34 69.25
CA VAL A 4 19.92 19.71 69.36
C VAL A 4 19.08 19.95 68.08
N LYS A 5 17.77 19.62 67.95
CA LYS A 5 16.74 18.67 68.51
C LYS A 5 15.41 18.97 67.71
N ALA A 6 14.30 18.23 67.76
CA ALA A 6 13.97 16.80 67.98
C ALA A 6 12.46 16.56 67.66
N GLU A 7 12.02 15.31 67.77
CA GLU A 7 10.71 14.74 67.42
C GLU A 7 9.48 15.33 68.15
N ARG A 8 8.28 15.08 67.59
CA ARG A 8 7.19 14.30 68.24
C ARG A 8 5.98 14.04 67.31
N GLY A 9 5.16 13.05 67.65
CA GLY A 9 3.85 12.81 67.04
C GLY A 9 2.94 11.98 67.97
N THR A 10 1.63 11.97 67.70
CA THR A 10 0.62 11.20 68.48
C THR A 10 -0.65 10.89 67.68
N LYS A 11 -1.27 9.74 67.97
CA LYS A 11 -2.66 9.33 67.63
C LYS A 11 -3.58 9.64 68.86
N PRO A 12 -4.89 9.26 69.00
CA PRO A 12 -5.75 8.40 68.13
C PRO A 12 -7.28 8.71 67.98
N GLY A 13 -7.87 8.22 66.87
CA GLY A 13 -8.94 7.20 66.86
C GLY A 13 -10.40 7.48 67.31
N ARG A 14 -11.37 7.22 66.40
CA ARG A 14 -12.67 6.48 66.54
C ARG A 14 -13.40 6.54 65.18
N ASN A 15 -13.67 5.47 64.41
CA ASN A 15 -14.48 4.24 64.54
C ASN A 15 -16.03 4.39 64.33
N ARG A 16 -16.51 3.93 63.14
CA ARG A 16 -17.80 3.24 62.87
C ARG A 16 -19.16 4.03 62.90
N PRO A 17 -20.28 3.51 62.31
CA PRO A 17 -20.42 2.47 61.26
C PRO A 17 -21.56 2.63 60.19
N SER A 18 -21.42 1.88 59.09
CA SER A 18 -22.44 1.13 58.29
C SER A 18 -23.90 1.61 58.04
N LYS A 19 -24.30 1.63 56.75
CA LYS A 19 -25.44 0.96 56.06
C LYS A 19 -25.58 1.58 54.65
N GLY A 20 -26.06 0.94 53.58
CA GLY A 20 -26.60 -0.41 53.37
C GLY A 20 -28.01 -0.34 52.73
N SER A 21 -28.29 -1.16 51.70
CA SER A 21 -29.55 -1.23 50.88
C SER A 21 -29.90 0.03 50.03
N ASP A 22 -30.58 -0.04 48.88
CA ASP A 22 -30.80 -1.14 47.91
C ASP A 22 -31.29 -0.65 46.51
N MET A 23 -31.19 -1.54 45.52
CA MET A 23 -32.06 -1.78 44.33
C MET A 23 -32.72 -0.66 43.47
N HIS A 24 -32.42 -0.76 42.16
CA HIS A 24 -33.33 -0.78 40.99
C HIS A 24 -34.06 0.48 40.42
N HIS A 25 -34.14 0.46 39.08
CA HIS A 25 -34.92 1.28 38.13
C HIS A 25 -34.62 2.80 38.09
N GLY A 26 -34.71 3.48 36.94
CA GLY A 26 -35.05 3.04 35.58
C GLY A 26 -34.56 4.04 34.51
N GLU A 27 -34.93 3.81 33.25
CA GLU A 27 -34.63 4.68 32.10
C GLU A 27 -35.36 6.03 32.19
N PHE A 28 -34.86 7.08 31.52
CA PHE A 28 -35.70 8.06 30.79
C PHE A 28 -34.88 8.93 29.82
N GLU A 29 -35.58 9.61 28.91
CA GLU A 29 -35.07 10.23 27.68
C GLU A 29 -34.75 11.74 27.78
N TYR A 30 -34.41 12.32 26.63
CA TYR A 30 -34.18 13.76 26.37
C TYR A 30 -35.32 14.70 26.81
N VAL A 31 -34.95 15.94 27.18
CA VAL A 31 -35.27 17.19 26.45
C VAL A 31 -34.56 18.39 27.13
N ALA A 32 -34.37 19.51 26.42
CA ALA A 32 -33.52 20.64 26.84
C ALA A 32 -34.28 21.98 27.01
N THR A 33 -33.77 22.89 27.87
CA THR A 33 -34.16 24.32 27.88
C THR A 33 -33.08 25.30 28.42
N ALA A 34 -32.84 26.35 27.61
CA ALA A 34 -32.61 27.78 27.96
C ALA A 34 -31.41 28.30 28.81
N LEU A 35 -31.07 29.57 28.55
CA LEU A 35 -30.05 30.43 29.20
C LEU A 35 -30.71 31.47 30.16
N PRO A 36 -29.93 32.24 30.96
CA PRO A 36 -29.65 33.65 30.58
C PRO A 36 -28.27 34.23 31.00
N PHE A 37 -27.96 35.46 30.54
CA PHE A 37 -26.72 36.23 30.82
C PHE A 37 -27.03 37.68 31.27
N ARG A 38 -26.09 38.39 31.93
CA ARG A 38 -26.12 39.86 32.17
C ARG A 38 -24.73 40.52 32.23
N ILE A 39 -24.67 41.87 32.34
CA ILE A 39 -23.65 42.76 31.73
C ILE A 39 -23.12 43.87 32.68
N TYR A 40 -21.86 44.32 32.49
CA TYR A 40 -21.33 45.68 32.79
C TYR A 40 -20.10 46.01 31.89
N ARG A 41 -19.46 47.21 31.88
CA ARG A 41 -19.90 48.59 31.51
C ARG A 41 -18.68 49.57 31.59
N ILE A 42 -18.32 50.29 30.51
CA ILE A 42 -17.32 51.41 30.49
C ILE A 42 -17.70 52.49 29.41
N THR A 43 -17.14 53.72 29.49
CA THR A 43 -17.69 54.99 28.93
C THR A 43 -16.77 55.80 27.97
N ARG A 44 -17.19 57.00 27.51
CA ARG A 44 -16.64 57.79 26.37
C ARG A 44 -16.75 59.34 26.55
N GLY A 45 -15.94 60.14 25.83
CA GLY A 45 -16.07 61.61 25.55
C GLY A 45 -15.61 61.93 24.11
N ARG A 46 -16.17 62.90 23.34
CA ARG A 46 -16.16 64.40 23.39
C ARG A 46 -14.88 65.03 22.78
N ASP A 47 -14.89 66.04 21.88
CA ASP A 47 -15.94 66.98 21.38
C ASP A 47 -15.78 67.40 19.86
N GLY A 48 -16.83 68.00 19.25
CA GLY A 48 -16.79 68.81 17.99
C GLY A 48 -17.19 68.15 16.63
N LEU A 49 -17.46 68.87 15.51
CA LEU A 49 -17.98 70.26 15.31
C LEU A 49 -18.51 70.56 13.85
N ILE A 50 -19.68 71.20 13.74
CA ILE A 50 -20.27 72.21 12.77
C ILE A 50 -19.69 72.38 11.32
N ILE A 51 -20.38 72.17 10.15
CA ILE A 51 -21.58 72.82 9.44
C ILE A 51 -21.21 73.96 8.42
N PRO A 52 -21.92 74.27 7.27
CA PRO A 52 -23.05 73.64 6.53
C PRO A 52 -22.85 73.53 4.94
N PRO A 53 -23.66 74.03 3.92
CA PRO A 53 -23.85 73.30 2.61
C PRO A 53 -23.90 74.09 1.25
N SER A 54 -24.03 73.38 0.09
CA SER A 54 -24.65 73.76 -1.23
C SER A 54 -24.24 72.72 -2.31
N LEU A 55 -24.90 72.48 -3.46
CA LEU A 55 -26.07 73.05 -4.18
C LEU A 55 -26.83 71.88 -4.90
N VAL A 56 -28.03 72.11 -5.44
CA VAL A 56 -28.88 71.11 -6.15
C VAL A 56 -29.12 71.55 -7.62
N PRO A 57 -29.46 70.65 -8.56
CA PRO A 57 -30.88 70.29 -8.79
C PRO A 57 -31.14 68.80 -9.13
N TRP A 58 -32.42 68.44 -9.29
CA TRP A 58 -32.94 67.08 -9.47
C TRP A 58 -33.25 66.72 -10.95
N THR A 59 -33.44 65.43 -11.22
CA THR A 59 -34.41 64.94 -12.22
C THR A 59 -35.08 63.67 -11.67
N ILE A 60 -36.38 63.48 -11.92
CA ILE A 60 -37.19 62.37 -11.37
C ILE A 60 -37.81 61.55 -12.51
N LEU A 61 -37.82 60.22 -12.36
CA LEU A 61 -38.74 59.25 -12.99
C LEU A 61 -38.63 57.96 -12.14
N GLN A 62 -39.35 57.82 -11.02
CA GLN A 62 -40.78 57.56 -10.85
C GLN A 62 -41.21 56.15 -11.32
N ILE A 63 -41.32 55.23 -10.37
CA ILE A 63 -42.20 54.05 -10.41
C ILE A 63 -42.92 53.98 -9.06
N ASP A 64 -44.21 53.65 -9.08
CA ASP A 64 -45.15 53.74 -7.95
C ASP A 64 -45.36 52.38 -7.23
N PRO A 65 -45.23 52.27 -5.89
CA PRO A 65 -45.42 51.02 -5.15
C PRO A 65 -46.67 51.01 -4.24
N ALA A 66 -47.78 50.41 -4.70
CA ALA A 66 -49.02 50.34 -3.91
C ALA A 66 -49.78 48.99 -4.00
N ALA A 67 -49.42 48.01 -3.16
CA ALA A 67 -50.33 46.94 -2.68
C ALA A 67 -49.71 46.14 -1.51
N PHE A 68 -49.90 46.70 -0.31
CA PHE A 68 -50.23 46.04 0.97
C PHE A 68 -50.05 44.51 1.09
N VAL A 69 -49.16 44.00 1.97
CA VAL A 69 -49.14 44.05 3.45
C VAL A 69 -49.99 42.96 4.12
N THR A 70 -49.31 41.96 4.67
CA THR A 70 -49.43 41.33 6.01
C THR A 70 -48.51 40.10 6.02
N SER A 71 -47.87 39.64 7.10
CA SER A 71 -47.50 40.17 8.44
C SER A 71 -46.62 39.08 9.09
N SER A 72 -45.66 39.32 10.01
CA SER A 72 -45.05 40.51 10.61
C SER A 72 -43.83 40.01 11.42
N SER A 73 -42.60 40.52 11.24
CA SER A 73 -41.95 41.57 12.07
C SER A 73 -41.77 41.19 13.56
N ARG A 74 -40.66 41.49 14.28
CA ARG A 74 -39.63 42.55 14.16
C ARG A 74 -38.23 41.98 14.50
N LEU A 75 -37.07 42.41 13.98
CA LEU A 75 -36.54 43.74 13.60
C LEU A 75 -36.07 44.56 14.83
N HIS A 76 -34.75 44.84 14.92
CA HIS A 76 -34.04 46.01 15.52
C HIS A 76 -32.58 45.64 15.84
N TYR A 77 -31.55 46.49 15.70
CA TYR A 77 -31.48 47.86 15.16
C TYR A 77 -30.24 48.03 14.24
N TYR A 78 -30.22 49.12 13.48
CA TYR A 78 -29.19 49.49 12.49
C TYR A 78 -27.79 49.75 13.06
N ASN A 79 -26.79 49.63 12.18
CA ASN A 79 -25.87 50.75 11.96
C ASN A 79 -25.61 50.90 10.45
N CYS A 80 -25.76 52.11 9.91
CA CYS A 80 -25.61 52.36 8.47
C CYS A 80 -24.14 52.52 8.07
N TYR A 81 -23.78 51.97 6.91
CA TYR A 81 -22.76 52.55 6.04
C TYR A 81 -23.40 52.93 4.70
N THR A 82 -22.89 53.99 4.08
CA THR A 82 -23.51 54.67 2.95
C THR A 82 -23.38 53.90 1.63
N CYS A 83 -24.40 53.97 0.77
CA CYS A 83 -24.45 53.21 -0.48
C CYS A 83 -23.42 53.62 -1.56
N GLN A 84 -22.49 54.54 -1.28
CA GLN A 84 -21.37 54.86 -2.17
C GLN A 84 -20.24 53.82 -2.10
N ASP A 85 -20.07 53.11 -0.99
CA ASP A 85 -19.08 52.03 -0.86
C ASP A 85 -19.49 50.71 -1.55
N LEU A 86 -20.76 50.61 -1.99
CA LEU A 86 -21.29 49.42 -2.67
C LEU A 86 -21.13 49.44 -4.19
N LEU A 87 -20.84 50.61 -4.79
CA LEU A 87 -20.61 50.75 -6.23
C LEU A 87 -19.11 50.81 -6.59
N SER A 88 -18.22 51.06 -5.62
CA SER A 88 -16.76 51.02 -5.80
C SER A 88 -16.17 49.60 -5.75
N PHE A 89 -16.92 48.60 -5.25
CA PHE A 89 -16.49 47.21 -5.14
C PHE A 89 -17.12 46.26 -6.17
N ALA A 90 -18.01 46.74 -7.04
CA ALA A 90 -18.65 45.93 -8.09
C ALA A 90 -17.81 45.79 -9.38
N SER A 91 -16.78 46.63 -9.55
CA SER A 91 -15.87 46.65 -10.70
C SER A 91 -14.44 46.20 -10.37
N ALA A 92 -14.16 45.89 -9.10
CA ALA A 92 -12.88 45.34 -8.68
C ALA A 92 -12.84 43.82 -8.98
N GLU A 93 -12.54 43.46 -10.23
CA GLU A 93 -11.94 42.16 -10.50
C GLU A 93 -10.77 41.94 -9.55
N ILE A 94 -10.60 40.73 -9.03
CA ILE A 94 -9.38 40.36 -8.30
C ILE A 94 -8.28 39.95 -9.30
N THR A 95 -8.12 40.75 -10.37
CA THR A 95 -6.95 40.77 -11.27
C THR A 95 -5.77 41.48 -10.58
N MET A 96 -5.52 41.14 -9.31
CA MET A 96 -4.30 41.52 -8.61
C MET A 96 -3.12 40.74 -9.19
N SER A 97 -2.49 41.34 -10.19
CA SER A 97 -1.28 40.86 -10.82
C SER A 97 -0.14 40.71 -9.80
N VAL A 98 0.08 39.47 -9.34
CA VAL A 98 1.36 39.10 -8.74
C VAL A 98 2.36 39.00 -9.90
N GLN A 99 2.94 40.13 -10.30
CA GLN A 99 4.22 40.11 -10.96
C GLN A 99 5.30 39.92 -9.88
N PRO A 100 5.96 38.75 -9.78
CA PRO A 100 7.29 38.73 -9.19
C PRO A 100 8.20 39.50 -10.15
N ASN A 101 8.89 40.53 -9.64
CA ASN A 101 9.72 41.46 -10.41
C ASN A 101 11.04 40.83 -10.93
N SER A 102 10.98 39.58 -11.40
CA SER A 102 12.13 38.75 -11.77
C SER A 102 11.85 37.73 -12.87
N TRP A 103 10.61 37.58 -13.37
CA TRP A 103 10.33 36.65 -14.48
C TRP A 103 9.26 37.14 -15.47
N PRO A 104 9.65 37.64 -16.66
CA PRO A 104 8.72 37.94 -17.74
C PRO A 104 8.28 36.64 -18.41
N PHE A 105 7.03 36.25 -18.20
CA PHE A 105 6.42 35.12 -18.89
C PHE A 105 5.89 35.58 -20.26
N ASP A 106 6.47 35.11 -21.36
CA ASP A 106 5.96 35.42 -22.70
C ASP A 106 4.63 34.67 -22.94
N LEU A 107 3.54 35.44 -22.83
CA LEU A 107 2.19 34.95 -23.05
C LEU A 107 2.00 34.44 -24.48
N ALA A 108 2.54 35.13 -25.49
CA ALA A 108 2.37 34.76 -26.90
C ALA A 108 3.05 33.42 -27.20
N VAL A 109 4.27 33.21 -26.68
CA VAL A 109 4.97 31.91 -26.76
C VAL A 109 4.18 30.81 -26.04
N ALA A 110 3.56 31.10 -24.89
CA ALA A 110 2.68 30.13 -24.21
C ALA A 110 1.44 29.75 -25.06
N GLN A 111 0.84 30.69 -25.81
CA GLN A 111 -0.27 30.39 -26.73
C GLN A 111 0.19 29.57 -27.94
N GLN A 112 1.34 29.94 -28.55
CA GLN A 112 1.93 29.24 -29.68
C GLN A 112 2.30 27.78 -29.33
N LEU A 113 2.67 27.53 -28.07
CA LEU A 113 2.95 26.20 -27.53
C LEU A 113 1.68 25.41 -27.14
N GLY A 114 0.48 25.91 -27.45
CA GLY A 114 -0.76 25.15 -27.28
C GLY A 114 -1.19 24.90 -25.84
N PHE A 115 -0.59 25.60 -24.86
CA PHE A 115 -1.09 25.60 -23.50
C PHE A 115 -2.51 26.19 -23.46
N VAL A 116 -3.36 25.63 -22.60
CA VAL A 116 -4.67 26.20 -22.23
C VAL A 116 -4.66 26.80 -20.82
N PHE A 117 -3.77 26.31 -19.96
CA PHE A 117 -3.53 26.83 -18.61
C PHE A 117 -2.05 26.70 -18.27
N LEU A 118 -1.48 27.69 -17.56
CA LEU A 118 -0.10 27.68 -17.08
C LEU A 118 0.03 28.49 -15.78
N ALA A 119 0.65 27.89 -14.76
CA ALA A 119 0.71 28.42 -13.41
C ALA A 119 2.00 28.02 -12.66
N VAL A 120 2.40 28.84 -11.66
CA VAL A 120 3.60 28.67 -10.84
C VAL A 120 3.22 28.38 -9.39
N GLY A 121 3.83 27.37 -8.78
CA GLY A 121 3.65 27.00 -7.38
C GLY A 121 4.98 26.82 -6.63
N GLY A 122 4.99 25.92 -5.64
CA GLY A 122 6.16 25.66 -4.80
C GLY A 122 6.51 26.83 -3.87
N SER A 123 7.67 26.75 -3.22
CA SER A 123 8.11 27.72 -2.17
C SER A 123 8.36 29.15 -2.68
N ARG A 124 8.33 29.37 -4.01
CA ARG A 124 8.27 30.69 -4.66
C ARG A 124 6.88 31.34 -4.59
N ALA A 125 5.81 30.55 -4.67
CA ALA A 125 4.43 31.03 -4.58
C ALA A 125 3.94 31.19 -3.12
N TYR A 126 4.48 30.38 -2.20
CA TYR A 126 3.93 30.21 -0.84
C TYR A 126 4.43 31.21 0.21
N HIS A 127 5.56 31.89 -0.05
CA HIS A 127 6.18 32.82 0.89
C HIS A 127 6.42 34.17 0.21
N GLN A 128 5.54 35.16 0.48
CA GLN A 128 5.72 36.52 -0.05
C GLN A 128 6.58 37.42 0.83
N LYS A 129 6.84 37.02 2.08
CA LYS A 129 7.79 37.71 2.97
C LYS A 129 9.22 37.22 2.70
N GLU A 130 10.18 38.12 2.94
CA GLU A 130 11.63 37.89 2.77
C GLU A 130 12.06 37.55 1.33
N LEU A 131 11.85 38.54 0.46
CA LEU A 131 12.74 38.82 -0.69
C LEU A 131 13.88 39.79 -0.32
N THR A 132 14.01 40.12 0.97
CA THR A 132 14.89 41.16 1.51
C THR A 132 15.66 40.63 2.73
N ALA A 133 16.98 40.81 2.71
CA ALA A 133 17.89 40.64 3.86
C ALA A 133 18.06 39.23 4.48
N THR A 134 18.51 38.24 3.69
CA THR A 134 19.82 37.55 3.90
C THR A 134 20.07 36.49 2.82
N GLY A 135 21.07 36.71 1.96
CA GLY A 135 21.50 35.74 0.95
C GLY A 135 20.55 35.57 -0.25
N ALA A 136 21.11 35.25 -1.41
CA ALA A 136 20.31 34.84 -2.57
C ALA A 136 19.94 33.36 -2.43
N ASP A 137 18.87 33.05 -1.71
CA ASP A 137 18.37 31.68 -1.65
C ASP A 137 17.71 31.32 -3.00
N HIS A 138 18.43 30.52 -3.79
CA HIS A 138 18.11 30.17 -5.18
C HIS A 138 16.96 29.15 -5.28
N ARG A 139 15.87 29.36 -4.54
CA ARG A 139 14.68 28.50 -4.50
C ARG A 139 14.17 28.14 -5.90
N ASP A 140 13.99 26.85 -6.11
CA ASP A 140 13.46 26.26 -7.35
C ASP A 140 12.05 26.76 -7.69
N TRP A 141 11.70 26.65 -8.97
CA TRP A 141 10.37 26.98 -9.51
C TRP A 141 9.68 25.71 -9.98
N ASP A 142 8.60 25.33 -9.30
CA ASP A 142 7.67 24.28 -9.74
C ASP A 142 6.51 24.93 -10.52
N LEU A 143 6.22 24.42 -11.71
CA LEU A 143 5.17 24.92 -12.60
C LEU A 143 4.23 23.78 -13.01
N ILE A 144 2.98 24.13 -13.30
CA ILE A 144 2.01 23.22 -13.93
C ILE A 144 1.42 23.88 -15.17
N GLY A 145 1.46 23.15 -16.29
CA GLY A 145 0.86 23.53 -17.56
C GLY A 145 -0.11 22.45 -18.02
N VAL A 146 -1.19 22.88 -18.67
CA VAL A 146 -2.18 21.99 -19.28
C VAL A 146 -2.25 22.30 -20.77
N VAL A 147 -2.20 21.26 -21.60
CA VAL A 147 -2.44 21.28 -23.05
C VAL A 147 -3.71 20.47 -23.36
N LYS A 148 -4.23 20.48 -24.59
CA LYS A 148 -5.52 19.82 -24.90
C LYS A 148 -5.46 18.29 -24.74
N SER A 149 -4.44 17.65 -25.32
CA SER A 149 -4.31 16.18 -25.45
C SER A 149 -2.92 15.65 -25.07
N LYS A 150 -2.78 14.34 -24.85
CA LYS A 150 -1.47 13.68 -24.64
C LYS A 150 -0.54 13.82 -25.85
N ASN A 151 -1.08 13.94 -27.06
CA ASN A 151 -0.31 14.15 -28.30
C ASN A 151 0.33 15.55 -28.36
N ASP A 152 -0.29 16.55 -27.74
CA ASP A 152 0.30 17.90 -27.63
C ASP A 152 1.51 17.89 -26.67
N ILE A 153 1.44 17.11 -25.58
CA ILE A 153 2.56 16.90 -24.65
C ILE A 153 3.76 16.28 -25.39
N VAL A 154 3.50 15.24 -26.19
CA VAL A 154 4.52 14.58 -27.02
C VAL A 154 5.10 15.56 -28.05
N SER A 155 4.25 16.33 -28.72
CA SER A 155 4.67 17.30 -29.75
C SER A 155 5.59 18.38 -29.17
N LEU A 156 5.27 18.89 -27.97
CA LEU A 156 6.09 19.89 -27.28
C LEU A 156 7.53 19.42 -27.04
N VAL A 157 7.72 18.20 -26.52
CA VAL A 157 9.06 17.69 -26.15
C VAL A 157 9.82 17.05 -27.31
N LEU A 158 9.19 16.88 -28.47
CA LEU A 158 9.85 16.41 -29.70
C LEU A 158 10.16 17.54 -30.69
N TYR A 159 9.31 18.58 -30.77
CA TYR A 159 9.39 19.60 -31.83
C TYR A 159 9.47 21.05 -31.34
N SER A 160 9.26 21.32 -30.05
CA SER A 160 9.18 22.69 -29.50
C SER A 160 10.08 22.92 -28.27
N VAL A 161 11.09 22.06 -28.06
CA VAL A 161 12.01 22.12 -26.91
C VAL A 161 12.75 23.45 -26.80
N ALA A 162 13.11 24.08 -27.93
CA ALA A 162 13.80 25.38 -27.91
C ALA A 162 12.90 26.51 -27.37
N GLN A 163 11.66 26.57 -27.84
CA GLN A 163 10.65 27.52 -27.40
C GLN A 163 10.23 27.25 -25.94
N LEU A 164 10.12 25.98 -25.54
CA LEU A 164 9.81 25.60 -24.16
C LEU A 164 10.96 25.95 -23.20
N ASN A 165 12.22 25.80 -23.63
CA ASN A 165 13.38 26.29 -22.89
C ASN A 165 13.39 27.82 -22.81
N ALA A 166 13.02 28.54 -23.87
CA ALA A 166 12.92 30.01 -23.83
C ALA A 166 11.82 30.49 -22.86
N LEU A 167 10.62 29.89 -22.93
CA LEU A 167 9.49 30.20 -22.06
C LEU A 167 9.82 29.98 -20.57
N LEU A 168 10.56 28.91 -20.28
CA LEU A 168 11.04 28.57 -18.93
C LEU A 168 12.41 29.19 -18.60
N GLY A 169 13.03 29.93 -19.54
CA GLY A 169 14.37 30.51 -19.44
C GLY A 169 15.45 29.53 -18.98
N ILE A 170 15.33 28.28 -19.40
CA ILE A 170 16.28 27.20 -19.15
C ILE A 170 17.49 27.40 -20.07
N THR A 171 18.64 27.70 -19.48
CA THR A 171 19.92 27.78 -20.20
C THR A 171 20.69 26.46 -20.17
N LYS A 172 20.37 25.58 -19.21
CA LYS A 172 20.94 24.22 -19.09
C LYS A 172 19.81 23.21 -18.91
N VAL A 173 19.56 22.40 -19.94
CA VAL A 173 18.45 21.42 -19.95
C VAL A 173 18.79 20.19 -19.06
N GLU A 174 17.78 19.57 -18.45
CA GLU A 174 17.91 18.23 -17.87
C GLU A 174 18.07 17.21 -19.02
N ASN A 175 19.16 16.43 -19.02
CA ASN A 175 19.58 15.64 -20.19
C ASN A 175 18.69 14.41 -20.44
N VAL A 176 17.57 14.60 -21.14
CA VAL A 176 16.59 13.55 -21.43
C VAL A 176 16.50 13.29 -22.93
N LYS A 177 16.79 12.06 -23.34
CA LYS A 177 16.65 11.58 -24.74
C LYS A 177 15.17 11.34 -25.08
N TRP A 178 14.35 12.40 -25.12
CA TRP A 178 12.87 12.32 -25.29
C TRP A 178 12.42 11.47 -26.48
N GLN A 179 13.18 11.44 -27.57
CA GLN A 179 12.87 10.63 -28.75
C GLN A 179 12.95 9.12 -28.48
N LYS A 180 14.03 8.65 -27.80
CA LYS A 180 14.20 7.26 -27.34
C LYS A 180 13.17 6.92 -26.26
N ALA A 181 13.01 7.82 -25.28
CA ALA A 181 12.03 7.71 -24.21
C ALA A 181 10.59 7.49 -24.71
N LEU A 182 10.17 8.22 -25.75
CA LEU A 182 8.83 8.18 -26.31
C LEU A 182 8.69 7.19 -27.48
N SER A 183 9.73 6.43 -27.85
CA SER A 183 9.60 5.18 -28.59
C SER A 183 9.49 3.98 -27.65
N GLU A 184 10.30 3.94 -26.59
CA GLU A 184 10.35 2.83 -25.63
C GLU A 184 9.13 2.85 -24.68
N GLY A 185 8.83 4.00 -24.07
CA GLY A 185 7.67 4.21 -23.20
C GLY A 185 6.39 4.62 -23.92
N ARG A 186 6.19 4.24 -25.19
CA ARG A 186 5.02 4.67 -25.99
C ARG A 186 3.73 3.92 -25.61
N ASN A 187 3.88 2.65 -25.23
CA ASN A 187 2.79 1.80 -24.75
C ASN A 187 2.59 1.89 -23.22
N GLU A 188 3.40 2.69 -22.54
CA GLU A 188 3.36 2.83 -21.08
C GLU A 188 2.34 3.88 -20.63
N GLU A 189 1.66 3.57 -19.53
CA GLU A 189 0.62 4.39 -18.92
C GLU A 189 1.21 5.58 -18.14
N TRP A 190 1.62 6.62 -18.85
CA TRP A 190 1.88 7.93 -18.28
C TRP A 190 0.94 8.99 -18.85
N GLU A 191 0.48 9.91 -18.00
CA GLU A 191 -0.54 10.91 -18.33
C GLU A 191 -0.05 12.35 -18.07
N VAL A 192 1.08 12.49 -17.36
CA VAL A 192 1.77 13.75 -17.04
C VAL A 192 3.24 13.62 -17.44
N LEU A 193 3.84 14.67 -17.99
CA LEU A 193 5.28 14.73 -18.30
C LEU A 193 5.95 15.85 -17.50
N ARG A 194 7.07 15.56 -16.83
CA ARG A 194 7.90 16.57 -16.16
C ARG A 194 9.05 17.01 -17.07
N PHE A 195 8.96 18.20 -17.64
CA PHE A 195 10.05 18.88 -18.34
C PHE A 195 10.84 19.75 -17.36
N SER A 196 12.16 19.86 -17.51
CA SER A 196 13.01 20.56 -16.52
C SER A 196 14.38 20.99 -17.04
N GLY A 197 14.97 21.95 -16.32
CA GLY A 197 16.36 22.37 -16.46
C GLY A 197 16.71 23.41 -15.39
N TRP A 198 17.80 24.13 -15.61
CA TRP A 198 18.28 25.22 -14.77
C TRP A 198 18.35 26.52 -15.57
N ALA A 199 17.98 27.63 -14.92
CA ALA A 199 18.13 28.96 -15.49
C ALA A 199 19.54 29.53 -15.24
N GLN A 200 19.84 30.70 -15.81
CA GLN A 200 21.14 31.38 -15.61
C GLN A 200 21.43 31.72 -14.14
N ASP A 201 20.38 31.93 -13.33
CA ASP A 201 20.46 32.11 -11.88
C ASP A 201 20.74 30.80 -11.10
N SER A 202 21.04 29.69 -11.79
CA SER A 202 21.24 28.33 -11.24
C SER A 202 20.05 27.71 -10.49
N SER A 203 18.92 28.41 -10.31
CA SER A 203 17.72 27.82 -9.72
C SER A 203 16.99 26.93 -10.72
N LYS A 204 16.37 25.85 -10.25
CA LYS A 204 15.72 24.89 -11.15
C LYS A 204 14.39 25.42 -11.69
N ARG A 205 14.04 24.98 -12.89
CA ARG A 205 12.75 25.18 -13.55
C ARG A 205 12.15 23.79 -13.77
N SER A 206 10.95 23.52 -13.24
CA SER A 206 10.35 22.19 -13.21
C SER A 206 8.87 22.25 -13.57
N LEU A 207 8.55 22.05 -14.86
CA LEU A 207 7.19 22.11 -15.41
C LEU A 207 6.58 20.71 -15.49
N LYS A 208 5.44 20.50 -14.84
CA LYS A 208 4.54 19.36 -15.10
C LYS A 208 3.55 19.72 -16.20
N ILE A 209 3.58 19.00 -17.31
CA ILE A 209 2.67 19.15 -18.45
C ILE A 209 1.62 18.04 -18.38
N CYS A 210 0.34 18.41 -18.32
CA CYS A 210 -0.81 17.50 -18.23
C CYS A 210 -1.73 17.70 -19.45
N SER A 211 -2.59 16.73 -19.78
CA SER A 211 -3.65 16.94 -20.78
C SER A 211 -4.99 17.29 -20.14
N GLN A 212 -5.71 18.23 -20.75
CA GLN A 212 -7.02 18.71 -20.29
C GLN A 212 -8.04 17.57 -20.30
N ALA A 213 -8.06 16.77 -21.38
CA ALA A 213 -8.93 15.61 -21.50
C ALA A 213 -8.77 14.64 -20.32
N HIS A 214 -7.54 14.20 -20.02
CA HIS A 214 -7.29 13.29 -18.90
C HIS A 214 -7.66 13.91 -17.54
N LEU A 215 -7.35 15.19 -17.30
CA LEU A 215 -7.69 15.83 -16.03
C LEU A 215 -9.21 15.90 -15.77
N PHE A 216 -10.02 16.11 -16.82
CA PHE A 216 -11.49 16.09 -16.70
C PHE A 216 -12.05 14.67 -16.51
N ASP A 217 -11.51 13.70 -17.25
CA ASP A 217 -11.85 12.27 -17.16
C ASP A 217 -11.57 11.75 -15.73
N MET A 218 -10.34 11.93 -15.25
CA MET A 218 -9.88 11.68 -13.88
C MET A 218 -10.75 12.37 -12.81
N ALA A 219 -11.29 13.56 -13.09
CA ALA A 219 -12.16 14.30 -12.17
C ALA A 219 -13.64 13.87 -12.22
N ALA A 220 -14.07 13.11 -13.24
CA ALA A 220 -15.41 12.56 -13.36
C ALA A 220 -15.57 11.22 -12.60
N HIS A 221 -14.50 10.41 -12.54
CA HIS A 221 -14.48 9.15 -11.77
C HIS A 221 -14.82 9.36 -10.29
N HIS A 222 -15.41 8.34 -9.66
CA HIS A 222 -15.79 8.35 -8.24
C HIS A 222 -14.75 7.68 -7.32
N SER A 223 -13.76 7.00 -7.92
CA SER A 223 -12.60 6.35 -7.30
C SER A 223 -11.40 7.29 -7.14
N ILE A 224 -10.48 7.00 -6.22
CA ILE A 224 -9.15 7.63 -6.23
C ILE A 224 -8.43 7.20 -7.49
N GLU A 225 -7.95 8.15 -8.30
CA GLU A 225 -7.27 7.85 -9.55
C GLU A 225 -5.76 8.05 -9.43
N ARG A 226 -5.00 7.19 -10.12
CA ARG A 226 -3.54 7.22 -10.14
C ARG A 226 -3.04 7.45 -11.55
N PHE A 227 -2.13 8.39 -11.72
CA PHE A 227 -1.53 8.74 -13.01
C PHE A 227 -0.01 8.63 -12.98
N GLY A 228 0.56 8.20 -14.11
CA GLY A 228 2.00 8.11 -14.32
C GLY A 228 2.58 9.47 -14.68
N VAL A 229 3.56 9.92 -13.91
CA VAL A 229 4.34 11.13 -14.16
C VAL A 229 5.69 10.73 -14.78
N LEU A 230 5.83 10.91 -16.10
CA LEU A 230 7.07 10.65 -16.82
C LEU A 230 8.12 11.70 -16.43
N SER A 231 9.21 11.28 -15.78
CA SER A 231 10.17 12.17 -15.12
C SER A 231 11.59 11.60 -15.09
N ALA A 232 12.59 12.45 -15.32
CA ALA A 232 13.99 12.09 -15.06
C ALA A 232 14.38 12.14 -13.58
N ARG A 233 13.67 12.93 -12.76
CA ARG A 233 13.78 12.90 -11.30
C ARG A 233 12.94 11.75 -10.76
N ALA A 234 13.60 10.70 -10.30
CA ALA A 234 12.98 9.58 -9.59
C ALA A 234 12.63 9.97 -8.14
N VAL A 235 11.44 10.57 -7.91
CA VAL A 235 10.93 10.85 -6.56
C VAL A 235 10.41 9.55 -5.94
N ARG A 236 10.80 9.25 -4.70
CA ARG A 236 10.48 8.00 -3.99
C ARG A 236 9.63 8.18 -2.73
N HIS A 237 9.61 9.36 -2.13
CA HIS A 237 8.73 9.67 -1.01
C HIS A 237 8.38 11.16 -0.97
N CYS A 238 7.33 11.55 -0.24
CA CYS A 238 7.13 12.92 0.18
C CYS A 238 6.55 13.02 1.61
N ARG A 239 7.08 13.98 2.39
CA ARG A 239 6.49 14.35 3.68
C ARG A 239 5.22 15.17 3.47
N ARG A 240 4.24 14.95 4.32
CA ARG A 240 3.05 15.80 4.51
C ARG A 240 2.82 16.04 6.00
N TYR A 241 2.04 17.05 6.30
CA TYR A 241 1.49 17.31 7.63
C TYR A 241 -0.03 17.38 7.50
N HIS A 242 -0.75 16.89 8.50
CA HIS A 242 -2.21 16.92 8.54
C HIS A 242 -2.67 17.43 9.93
N PRO A 243 -3.62 18.39 10.03
CA PRO A 243 -3.84 19.12 11.28
C PRO A 243 -4.37 18.32 12.48
N SER A 244 -5.02 17.17 12.27
CA SER A 244 -5.58 16.35 13.37
C SER A 244 -4.60 15.29 13.91
N ASP A 245 -3.72 14.78 13.07
CA ASP A 245 -2.92 13.57 13.31
C ASP A 245 -1.45 13.70 12.86
N GLY A 246 -0.97 14.89 12.49
CA GLY A 246 0.44 15.26 12.52
C GLY A 246 1.25 14.92 11.26
N HIS A 247 2.52 14.53 11.45
CA HIS A 247 3.45 14.25 10.35
C HIS A 247 3.21 12.87 9.73
N ARG A 248 3.33 12.81 8.41
CA ARG A 248 3.14 11.60 7.59
C ARG A 248 4.18 11.52 6.48
N ILE A 249 4.44 10.31 6.01
CA ILE A 249 5.23 10.09 4.79
C ILE A 249 4.45 9.22 3.82
N PHE A 250 4.42 9.64 2.56
CA PHE A 250 3.89 8.88 1.45
C PHE A 250 5.06 8.33 0.64
N ALA A 251 5.14 7.01 0.48
CA ALA A 251 6.18 6.31 -0.27
C ALA A 251 5.65 5.85 -1.63
N TYR A 252 6.51 5.90 -2.66
CA TYR A 252 6.21 5.57 -4.05
C TYR A 252 7.37 4.79 -4.65
N GLN A 253 7.10 3.65 -5.27
CA GLN A 253 8.11 2.94 -6.06
C GLN A 253 7.98 3.36 -7.53
N PRO A 254 8.97 4.09 -8.10
CA PRO A 254 8.91 4.49 -9.51
C PRO A 254 9.22 3.30 -10.42
N LEU A 255 8.45 3.15 -11.50
CA LEU A 255 8.77 2.24 -12.59
C LEU A 255 9.88 2.87 -13.44
N ARG A 256 11.02 2.21 -13.57
CA ARG A 256 12.13 2.67 -14.40
C ARG A 256 11.90 2.33 -15.88
N LEU A 257 12.09 3.32 -16.77
CA LEU A 257 12.00 3.16 -18.23
C LEU A 257 13.34 3.27 -18.97
N THR A 258 14.37 3.94 -18.40
CA THR A 258 15.76 3.93 -18.93
C THR A 258 16.78 4.05 -17.78
N GLU A 259 18.04 4.42 -18.03
CA GLU A 259 18.96 4.88 -16.98
C GLU A 259 18.38 6.11 -16.25
N ASP A 260 17.99 7.11 -17.03
CA ASP A 260 17.68 8.49 -16.61
C ASP A 260 16.18 8.80 -16.61
N LEU A 261 15.29 7.84 -16.84
CA LEU A 261 13.85 8.07 -16.96
C LEU A 261 12.99 7.07 -16.19
N TYR A 262 11.93 7.59 -15.58
CA TYR A 262 11.03 6.90 -14.66
C TYR A 262 9.59 7.34 -14.91
N ILE A 263 8.64 6.43 -14.71
CA ILE A 263 7.25 6.77 -14.39
C ILE A 263 7.13 6.79 -12.87
N LEU A 264 6.78 7.95 -12.32
CA LEU A 264 6.40 8.07 -10.92
C LEU A 264 4.89 7.83 -10.82
N HIS A 265 4.44 6.97 -9.91
CA HIS A 265 3.01 6.87 -9.61
C HIS A 265 2.62 8.03 -8.68
N ASP A 266 1.84 8.97 -9.20
CA ASP A 266 1.19 10.02 -8.41
C ASP A 266 -0.32 9.73 -8.37
N ALA A 267 -1.06 10.44 -7.52
CA ALA A 267 -2.50 10.30 -7.41
C ALA A 267 -3.20 11.65 -7.56
N ASP A 268 -4.50 11.64 -7.84
CA ASP A 268 -5.29 12.86 -7.64
C ASP A 268 -5.41 13.16 -6.13
N PHE A 269 -5.63 12.12 -5.35
CA PHE A 269 -5.83 12.16 -3.91
C PHE A 269 -5.11 11.04 -3.19
N ILE A 270 -4.66 11.29 -1.96
CA ILE A 270 -4.07 10.29 -1.08
C ILE A 270 -4.86 10.22 0.23
N HIS A 271 -5.28 9.01 0.55
CA HIS A 271 -6.16 8.65 1.66
C HIS A 271 -5.45 7.52 2.43
N PRO A 272 -5.00 7.75 3.67
CA PRO A 272 -4.31 6.73 4.46
C PRO A 272 -5.32 5.74 5.04
N ASP A 273 -5.05 4.44 4.92
CA ASP A 273 -5.92 3.37 5.43
C ASP A 273 -6.15 3.44 6.95
N SER A 274 -5.22 4.07 7.68
CA SER A 274 -5.26 4.30 9.12
C SER A 274 -6.23 5.41 9.54
N SER A 275 -6.56 6.35 8.65
CA SER A 275 -7.26 7.61 8.98
C SER A 275 -8.09 8.12 7.78
N PRO A 276 -9.19 7.44 7.40
CA PRO A 276 -9.91 7.67 6.12
C PRO A 276 -10.39 9.10 5.86
N THR A 277 -10.76 9.85 6.91
CA THR A 277 -11.23 11.24 6.82
C THR A 277 -10.10 12.26 6.68
N ALA A 278 -8.85 11.81 6.84
CA ALA A 278 -7.69 12.66 7.06
C ALA A 278 -6.73 12.52 5.87
N ILE A 279 -6.84 13.42 4.91
CA ILE A 279 -6.44 13.23 3.49
C ILE A 279 -5.42 14.27 3.01
N ASN A 280 -4.74 14.01 1.90
CA ASN A 280 -3.83 14.96 1.25
C ASN A 280 -3.91 14.86 -0.30
N PRO A 281 -3.80 15.95 -1.08
CA PRO A 281 -3.75 15.88 -2.54
C PRO A 281 -2.42 15.28 -3.03
N GLY A 282 -2.43 14.51 -4.13
CA GLY A 282 -1.19 14.05 -4.76
C GLY A 282 -0.35 15.19 -5.35
N VAL A 283 0.91 14.96 -5.68
CA VAL A 283 1.93 16.01 -5.90
C VAL A 283 1.62 16.87 -7.14
N THR A 284 0.81 16.40 -8.09
CA THR A 284 0.40 17.15 -9.28
C THR A 284 -0.90 17.92 -9.04
N CYS A 285 -1.88 17.32 -8.35
CA CYS A 285 -3.09 18.01 -7.95
C CYS A 285 -2.84 19.09 -6.89
N ASP A 286 -1.92 18.86 -5.95
CA ASP A 286 -1.38 19.86 -5.02
C ASP A 286 -0.97 21.14 -5.77
N LEU A 287 -0.15 20.98 -6.83
CA LEU A 287 0.36 22.07 -7.65
C LEU A 287 -0.74 22.76 -8.48
N LEU A 288 -1.76 22.05 -8.96
CA LEU A 288 -2.93 22.64 -9.64
C LEU A 288 -3.75 23.55 -8.70
N LEU A 289 -3.95 23.11 -7.45
CA LEU A 289 -4.71 23.85 -6.44
C LEU A 289 -3.96 25.09 -5.95
N THR A 290 -2.68 24.95 -5.57
CA THR A 290 -1.93 25.98 -4.85
C THR A 290 -1.21 26.98 -5.75
N SER A 291 -1.08 26.71 -7.06
CA SER A 291 -0.36 27.61 -7.96
C SER A 291 -1.07 28.95 -8.23
N VAL A 292 -0.24 29.98 -8.45
CA VAL A 292 -0.59 31.29 -8.98
C VAL A 292 -0.66 31.19 -10.50
N VAL A 293 -1.80 31.56 -11.08
CA VAL A 293 -2.07 31.44 -12.51
C VAL A 293 -1.38 32.57 -13.26
N TYR A 294 -0.68 32.24 -14.36
CA TYR A 294 -0.07 33.19 -15.28
C TYR A 294 -0.84 33.32 -16.59
N TYR A 295 -1.39 32.20 -17.07
CA TYR A 295 -2.14 32.15 -18.31
C TYR A 295 -3.28 31.12 -18.16
N ASP A 296 -4.47 31.51 -18.57
CA ASP A 296 -5.64 30.64 -18.70
C ASP A 296 -6.48 31.16 -19.86
N SER A 297 -6.62 30.35 -20.92
CA SER A 297 -7.42 30.72 -22.10
C SER A 297 -8.91 30.37 -21.94
N TYR A 298 -9.28 29.58 -20.93
CA TYR A 298 -10.66 29.22 -20.63
C TYR A 298 -10.88 29.16 -19.10
N PRO A 299 -10.92 30.29 -18.37
CA PRO A 299 -11.00 30.31 -16.91
C PRO A 299 -12.16 29.48 -16.34
N ASP A 300 -13.33 29.49 -16.99
CA ASP A 300 -14.47 28.66 -16.60
C ASP A 300 -14.24 27.16 -16.76
N SER A 301 -13.32 26.73 -17.63
CA SER A 301 -12.91 25.33 -17.77
C SER A 301 -12.03 24.91 -16.58
N THR A 302 -10.96 25.63 -16.29
CA THR A 302 -10.09 25.39 -15.13
C THR A 302 -10.87 25.44 -13.81
N LYS A 303 -11.78 26.42 -13.68
CA LYS A 303 -12.70 26.55 -12.55
C LYS A 303 -13.63 25.33 -12.42
N ARG A 304 -14.20 24.82 -13.52
CA ARG A 304 -15.00 23.59 -13.53
C ARG A 304 -14.19 22.36 -13.13
N LEU A 305 -12.96 22.22 -13.61
CA LEU A 305 -12.06 21.12 -13.23
C LEU A 305 -11.76 21.11 -11.71
N ILE A 306 -11.37 22.26 -11.14
CA ILE A 306 -11.14 22.38 -9.70
C ILE A 306 -12.44 22.09 -8.91
N SER A 307 -13.59 22.56 -9.42
CA SER A 307 -14.90 22.29 -8.83
C SER A 307 -15.27 20.80 -8.82
N ALA A 308 -14.91 20.06 -9.86
CA ALA A 308 -15.13 18.62 -9.97
C ALA A 308 -14.24 17.84 -9.00
N LEU A 309 -12.93 18.13 -8.99
CA LEU A 309 -11.96 17.51 -8.07
C LEU A 309 -12.35 17.71 -6.59
N LEU A 310 -12.72 18.94 -6.20
CA LEU A 310 -13.18 19.23 -4.84
C LEU A 310 -14.45 18.43 -4.45
N ARG A 311 -15.38 18.21 -5.39
CA ARG A 311 -16.57 17.37 -5.16
C ARG A 311 -16.22 15.89 -5.05
N LYS A 312 -15.39 15.38 -5.97
CA LYS A 312 -14.88 14.01 -5.98
C LYS A 312 -14.21 13.66 -4.65
N TRP A 313 -13.28 14.51 -4.20
CA TRP A 313 -12.56 14.32 -2.95
C TRP A 313 -13.44 14.46 -1.70
N LYS A 314 -14.47 15.33 -1.74
CA LYS A 314 -15.50 15.41 -0.69
C LYS A 314 -16.27 14.09 -0.55
N THR A 315 -16.61 13.44 -1.67
CA THR A 315 -17.25 12.11 -1.66
C THR A 315 -16.29 11.04 -1.12
N ILE A 316 -15.06 10.95 -1.65
CA ILE A 316 -14.06 9.94 -1.27
C ILE A 316 -13.73 9.99 0.23
N SER A 317 -13.55 11.19 0.79
CA SER A 317 -13.23 11.40 2.21
C SER A 317 -14.43 11.32 3.16
N LYS A 318 -15.65 11.18 2.63
CA LYS A 318 -16.92 11.19 3.37
C LYS A 318 -17.15 12.44 4.23
N ALA A 319 -16.48 13.56 3.92
CA ALA A 319 -16.64 14.82 4.64
C ALA A 319 -17.99 15.48 4.31
N ASP A 320 -18.64 16.15 5.26
CA ASP A 320 -19.99 16.70 5.06
C ASP A 320 -20.08 17.72 3.90
N SER A 321 -19.02 18.52 3.74
CA SER A 321 -18.94 19.62 2.78
C SER A 321 -17.55 19.77 2.13
N VAL A 322 -17.46 20.56 1.06
CA VAL A 322 -16.16 20.98 0.51
C VAL A 322 -15.41 21.89 1.49
N LEU A 323 -16.14 22.71 2.26
CA LEU A 323 -15.54 23.59 3.29
C LEU A 323 -14.78 22.81 4.37
N SER A 324 -15.25 21.62 4.73
CA SER A 324 -14.58 20.74 5.71
C SER A 324 -13.26 20.14 5.21
N ILE A 325 -13.10 19.91 3.89
CA ILE A 325 -11.82 19.43 3.33
C ILE A 325 -10.87 20.57 2.93
N MET A 326 -11.37 21.79 2.73
CA MET A 326 -10.53 22.94 2.38
C MET A 326 -9.36 23.20 3.35
N PRO A 327 -9.50 23.05 4.69
CA PRO A 327 -8.39 23.04 5.65
C PRO A 327 -7.20 22.13 5.31
N LEU A 328 -7.42 21.07 4.53
CA LEU A 328 -6.45 20.00 4.31
C LEU A 328 -5.54 20.26 3.10
N PHE A 329 -5.79 21.35 2.36
CA PHE A 329 -4.93 21.88 1.29
C PHE A 329 -3.93 22.94 1.77
N TYR A 330 -4.03 23.44 3.01
CA TYR A 330 -3.01 24.32 3.61
C TYR A 330 -1.84 23.48 4.12
N ARG A 331 -1.11 22.88 3.17
CA ARG A 331 -0.13 21.79 3.35
C ARG A 331 1.02 22.10 4.31
N TYR A 332 1.35 23.37 4.53
CA TYR A 332 2.49 23.80 5.32
C TYR A 332 2.02 24.62 6.52
N LEU A 333 2.65 24.39 7.68
CA LEU A 333 2.55 25.24 8.86
C LEU A 333 3.03 26.68 8.58
N ASP A 334 3.84 26.82 7.53
CA ASP A 334 4.57 28.02 7.13
C ASP A 334 3.90 28.78 5.96
N PHE A 335 2.71 28.35 5.51
CA PHE A 335 1.87 29.16 4.60
C PHE A 335 1.48 30.45 5.31
N ASP A 336 1.83 31.61 4.73
CA ASP A 336 1.45 32.88 5.35
C ASP A 336 -0.08 33.11 5.32
N ASP A 337 -0.56 33.95 6.23
CA ASP A 337 -2.00 34.20 6.40
C ASP A 337 -2.64 34.79 5.13
N ILE A 338 -1.86 35.46 4.26
CA ILE A 338 -2.32 36.09 3.02
C ILE A 338 -2.47 35.03 1.93
N PHE A 339 -1.49 34.16 1.75
CA PHE A 339 -1.57 33.02 0.83
C PHE A 339 -2.72 32.08 1.22
N SER A 340 -2.87 31.78 2.51
CA SER A 340 -3.96 30.96 3.04
C SER A 340 -5.34 31.57 2.77
N GLN A 341 -5.49 32.89 2.91
CA GLN A 341 -6.74 33.60 2.57
C GLN A 341 -7.01 33.61 1.05
N ARG A 342 -5.99 33.83 0.20
CA ARG A 342 -6.14 33.78 -1.26
C ARG A 342 -6.54 32.39 -1.75
N LEU A 343 -5.89 31.33 -1.25
CA LEU A 343 -6.23 29.95 -1.60
C LEU A 343 -7.66 29.61 -1.12
N ARG A 344 -8.08 30.07 0.07
CA ARG A 344 -9.48 29.95 0.51
C ARG A 344 -10.46 30.60 -0.48
N ALA A 345 -10.19 31.83 -0.91
CA ALA A 345 -11.04 32.53 -1.87
C ALA A 345 -11.12 31.81 -3.23
N LYS A 346 -9.97 31.41 -3.80
CA LYS A 346 -9.86 30.63 -5.05
C LYS A 346 -10.72 29.38 -5.02
N LEU A 347 -10.62 28.58 -3.94
CA LEU A 347 -11.36 27.33 -3.81
C LEU A 347 -12.87 27.56 -3.55
N SER A 348 -13.26 28.51 -2.69
CA SER A 348 -14.68 28.86 -2.49
C SER A 348 -15.36 29.32 -3.79
N GLN A 349 -14.69 30.17 -4.56
CA GLN A 349 -15.21 30.67 -5.85
C GLN A 349 -15.36 29.54 -6.88
N ALA A 350 -14.49 28.52 -6.86
CA ALA A 350 -14.58 27.37 -7.74
C ALA A 350 -15.80 26.47 -7.45
N VAL A 351 -16.28 26.41 -6.21
CA VAL A 351 -17.52 25.69 -5.83
C VAL A 351 -18.74 26.59 -5.64
N GLY A 352 -18.66 27.87 -6.06
CA GLY A 352 -19.80 28.79 -6.06
C GLY A 352 -20.27 29.23 -4.66
N LEU A 353 -19.43 29.06 -3.64
CA LEU A 353 -19.76 29.46 -2.28
C LEU A 353 -19.52 30.97 -2.06
N PRO A 354 -20.37 31.65 -1.27
CA PRO A 354 -20.13 33.04 -0.89
C PRO A 354 -18.76 33.23 -0.24
N LEU A 355 -18.15 34.40 -0.44
CA LEU A 355 -16.99 34.82 0.33
C LEU A 355 -17.41 35.02 1.79
N LEU A 356 -17.20 34.00 2.61
CA LEU A 356 -17.38 34.06 4.06
C LEU A 356 -16.59 35.27 4.59
N ARG A 357 -17.25 36.10 5.42
CA ARG A 357 -16.61 37.24 6.11
C ARG A 357 -15.35 36.77 6.83
N GLN A 358 -14.40 37.69 7.03
CA GLN A 358 -13.14 37.45 7.73
C GLN A 358 -13.35 36.93 9.17
N CYS A 359 -13.60 35.63 9.32
CA CYS A 359 -13.00 34.89 10.40
C CYS A 359 -11.50 34.90 10.12
N SER A 360 -10.72 35.50 11.03
CA SER A 360 -9.27 35.29 11.09
C SER A 360 -8.99 33.80 10.88
N PRO A 361 -7.91 33.41 10.17
CA PRO A 361 -7.49 32.02 10.20
C PRO A 361 -7.31 31.65 11.66
N GLN A 362 -8.20 30.80 12.19
CA GLN A 362 -7.88 30.04 13.38
C GLN A 362 -6.63 29.26 12.98
N LYS A 363 -5.47 29.72 13.47
CA LYS A 363 -4.33 28.83 13.67
C LYS A 363 -4.91 27.68 14.47
N LEU A 364 -5.17 26.56 13.78
CA LEU A 364 -5.69 25.35 14.39
C LEU A 364 -4.87 25.16 15.65
N SER A 365 -5.52 25.12 16.81
CA SER A 365 -4.83 25.11 18.10
C SER A 365 -4.19 23.74 18.26
N ILE A 366 -3.03 23.56 17.63
CA ILE A 366 -2.25 22.32 17.59
C ILE A 366 -2.07 21.90 19.03
N GLY A 367 -2.77 20.83 19.40
CA GLY A 367 -2.77 20.32 20.76
C GLY A 367 -1.32 20.16 21.21
N SER A 368 -0.93 20.87 22.26
CA SER A 368 0.46 21.02 22.70
C SER A 368 1.11 19.71 23.19
N SER A 369 0.36 18.61 23.14
CA SER A 369 0.68 17.27 23.63
C SER A 369 0.75 16.17 22.56
N ARG A 370 0.58 16.47 21.26
CA ARG A 370 0.82 15.48 20.17
C ARG A 370 2.24 15.64 19.61
N ASP A 371 2.93 14.50 19.49
CA ASP A 371 4.39 14.44 19.53
C ASP A 371 5.07 14.98 18.26
N ARG A 372 5.96 15.97 18.42
CA ARG A 372 6.45 16.79 17.30
C ARG A 372 7.66 16.18 16.58
N GLY A 373 7.70 14.86 16.38
CA GLY A 373 8.92 14.17 15.94
C GLY A 373 8.83 12.70 15.55
N VAL A 374 7.62 12.19 15.29
CA VAL A 374 7.38 10.82 14.84
C VAL A 374 6.40 10.88 13.66
N TYR A 375 6.52 9.96 12.71
CA TYR A 375 5.48 9.78 11.70
C TYR A 375 4.29 9.04 12.31
N HIS A 376 3.10 9.63 12.22
CA HIS A 376 1.86 8.99 12.68
C HIS A 376 1.26 8.05 11.64
N ASP A 377 1.60 8.25 10.36
CA ASP A 377 1.22 7.38 9.26
C ASP A 377 2.37 7.19 8.25
N LEU A 378 2.49 5.95 7.78
CA LEU A 378 3.49 5.47 6.81
C LEU A 378 2.73 4.87 5.62
N SER A 379 2.21 5.71 4.73
CA SER A 379 1.39 5.26 3.59
C SER A 379 2.24 4.91 2.39
N PHE A 380 2.10 3.69 1.87
CA PHE A 380 2.77 3.22 0.66
C PHE A 380 1.74 3.07 -0.46
N LEU A 381 2.01 3.63 -1.65
CA LEU A 381 1.11 3.48 -2.79
C LEU A 381 1.46 2.21 -3.58
N PRO A 382 0.59 1.17 -3.62
CA PRO A 382 0.85 -0.04 -4.39
C PRO A 382 1.21 0.23 -5.87
N LEU A 383 1.98 -0.68 -6.45
CA LEU A 383 2.32 -0.68 -7.87
C LEU A 383 1.08 -0.89 -8.74
N ARG A 384 1.13 -0.46 -10.01
CA ARG A 384 0.07 -0.80 -10.99
C ARG A 384 0.21 -2.26 -11.45
N GLN A 385 -0.90 -2.87 -11.86
CA GLN A 385 -0.97 -4.27 -12.30
C GLN A 385 -0.02 -4.61 -13.45
N SER A 386 0.31 -3.62 -14.30
CA SER A 386 1.27 -3.70 -15.40
C SER A 386 2.73 -3.93 -14.96
N PHE A 387 3.05 -3.94 -13.66
CA PHE A 387 4.42 -4.05 -13.15
C PHE A 387 5.22 -5.26 -13.68
N TRP A 388 4.58 -6.42 -13.87
CA TRP A 388 5.22 -7.63 -14.42
C TRP A 388 5.22 -7.71 -15.96
N MET A 389 4.65 -6.72 -16.66
CA MET A 389 4.76 -6.66 -18.12
C MET A 389 6.23 -6.50 -18.54
N ALA A 390 6.57 -7.13 -19.66
CA ALA A 390 7.95 -7.46 -20.02
C ALA A 390 8.79 -6.25 -20.45
N TYR A 391 9.31 -5.50 -19.48
CA TYR A 391 10.29 -4.46 -19.69
C TYR A 391 11.71 -5.04 -19.78
N GLN A 392 12.24 -5.16 -20.99
CA GLN A 392 13.67 -5.37 -21.22
C GLN A 392 14.36 -4.00 -21.40
N PRO A 393 15.11 -3.48 -20.40
CA PRO A 393 15.96 -2.32 -20.63
C PRO A 393 17.00 -2.66 -21.70
N SER A 394 17.25 -1.72 -22.62
CA SER A 394 18.45 -1.81 -23.46
C SER A 394 19.68 -1.85 -22.55
N LEU A 395 20.37 -2.99 -22.50
CA LEU A 395 21.69 -3.09 -21.88
C LEU A 395 22.66 -2.24 -22.71
N GLU A 396 22.81 -0.96 -22.35
CA GLU A 396 24.02 -0.22 -22.65
C GLU A 396 25.13 -0.97 -21.89
N LEU A 397 25.89 -1.79 -22.65
CA LEU A 397 26.96 -2.64 -22.15
C LEU A 397 27.94 -1.77 -21.38
N THR A 398 27.85 -1.83 -20.06
CA THR A 398 28.80 -1.14 -19.18
C THR A 398 30.15 -1.79 -19.41
N GLU A 399 31.19 -0.99 -19.63
CA GLU A 399 32.56 -1.49 -19.77
C GLU A 399 32.89 -2.37 -18.56
N TYR A 400 33.03 -3.68 -18.79
CA TYR A 400 33.48 -4.61 -17.77
C TYR A 400 34.90 -4.18 -17.38
N LEU A 401 35.11 -3.90 -16.10
CA LEU A 401 36.44 -3.54 -15.61
C LEU A 401 37.35 -4.76 -15.73
N ASP A 402 38.42 -4.66 -16.53
CA ASP A 402 39.42 -5.70 -16.69
C ASP A 402 39.95 -6.16 -15.33
N ILE A 403 39.68 -7.43 -14.99
CA ILE A 403 40.12 -8.04 -13.74
C ILE A 403 41.62 -8.34 -13.88
N TYR A 404 42.44 -7.73 -13.04
CA TYR A 404 43.88 -7.97 -13.11
C TYR A 404 44.28 -9.31 -12.47
N GLU A 405 44.73 -10.24 -13.30
CA GLU A 405 45.21 -11.58 -12.89
C GLU A 405 46.75 -11.69 -12.79
N GLY A 406 47.47 -10.60 -13.08
CA GLY A 406 48.94 -10.57 -13.02
C GLY A 406 49.53 -10.46 -11.60
N PRO A 407 50.85 -10.25 -11.46
CA PRO A 407 51.49 -10.08 -10.16
C PRO A 407 51.04 -8.79 -9.46
N ILE A 408 50.38 -8.94 -8.30
CA ILE A 408 49.85 -7.84 -7.47
C ILE A 408 50.79 -7.62 -6.28
N GLU A 409 51.23 -6.37 -6.08
CA GLU A 409 51.77 -5.95 -4.79
C GLU A 409 50.64 -5.47 -3.87
N TYR A 410 50.67 -5.85 -2.60
CA TYR A 410 49.70 -5.44 -1.59
C TYR A 410 50.39 -4.90 -0.33
N ARG A 411 49.91 -3.76 0.15
CA ARG A 411 50.28 -3.17 1.45
C ARG A 411 49.05 -3.17 2.35
N GLN A 412 49.13 -3.94 3.44
CA GLN A 412 48.08 -3.95 4.44
C GLN A 412 48.09 -2.63 5.23
N GLY A 413 46.92 -2.00 5.36
CA GLY A 413 46.76 -0.80 6.17
C GLY A 413 46.72 -1.15 7.67
N LEU A 414 47.09 -0.17 8.50
CA LEU A 414 47.09 -0.30 9.98
C LEU A 414 45.70 -0.56 10.59
N ARG A 415 44.63 -0.57 9.80
CA ARG A 415 43.26 -0.91 10.22
C ARG A 415 42.86 -2.25 9.60
N HIS A 416 42.78 -3.28 10.44
CA HIS A 416 41.94 -4.45 10.14
C HIS A 416 40.48 -4.02 10.05
N HIS A 417 39.68 -4.70 9.23
CA HIS A 417 38.23 -4.64 9.37
C HIS A 417 37.83 -5.70 10.39
N HIS A 418 37.39 -5.26 11.56
CA HIS A 418 36.87 -6.17 12.59
C HIS A 418 35.60 -6.85 12.09
N SER A 419 35.33 -8.07 12.56
CA SER A 419 34.06 -8.75 12.33
C SER A 419 32.90 -7.91 12.85
N SER A 420 32.12 -7.35 11.94
CA SER A 420 30.94 -6.55 12.30
C SER A 420 29.84 -7.50 12.82
N PRO A 421 29.12 -7.18 13.92
CA PRO A 421 28.12 -8.08 14.50
C PRO A 421 26.90 -8.33 13.59
N PHE A 422 26.89 -7.73 12.39
CA PHE A 422 25.87 -7.87 11.36
C PHE A 422 26.22 -8.85 10.23
N THR A 423 27.48 -9.28 10.07
CA THR A 423 27.90 -10.23 9.03
C THR A 423 28.93 -11.23 9.55
N THR A 424 28.86 -12.48 9.06
CA THR A 424 29.55 -13.64 9.65
C THR A 424 30.40 -14.45 8.66
N ASN A 425 30.39 -14.07 7.38
CA ASN A 425 30.81 -14.99 6.30
C ASN A 425 32.30 -14.85 5.90
N SER A 426 32.97 -13.74 6.21
CA SER A 426 34.36 -13.49 5.78
C SER A 426 35.09 -12.41 6.57
N GLU A 427 36.42 -12.51 6.60
CA GLU A 427 37.31 -11.49 7.16
C GLU A 427 37.79 -10.50 6.09
N GLY A 428 38.03 -9.26 6.52
CA GLY A 428 38.45 -8.17 5.65
C GLY A 428 39.65 -7.40 6.17
N SER A 429 40.42 -6.81 5.26
CA SER A 429 41.42 -5.79 5.59
C SER A 429 41.39 -4.63 4.61
N PHE A 430 41.63 -3.42 5.13
CA PHE A 430 41.89 -2.25 4.29
C PHE A 430 43.37 -2.22 3.91
N GLY A 431 43.69 -1.67 2.74
CA GLY A 431 45.07 -1.50 2.32
C GLY A 431 45.18 -0.84 0.95
N GLU A 432 46.35 -0.97 0.35
CA GLU A 432 46.64 -0.48 -0.99
C GLU A 432 47.14 -1.64 -1.86
N ILE A 433 46.73 -1.65 -3.14
CA ILE A 433 47.30 -2.53 -4.16
C ILE A 433 48.06 -1.73 -5.22
N ARG A 434 49.03 -2.38 -5.86
CA ARG A 434 49.70 -1.91 -7.07
C ARG A 434 49.83 -3.06 -8.06
N PHE A 435 49.57 -2.76 -9.32
CA PHE A 435 49.87 -3.63 -10.46
C PHE A 435 51.27 -3.29 -10.99
N SER A 436 51.94 -4.21 -11.69
CA SER A 436 53.27 -3.93 -12.24
C SER A 436 53.25 -2.65 -13.10
N GLY A 437 54.07 -1.66 -12.72
CA GLY A 437 54.13 -0.34 -13.37
C GLY A 437 53.03 0.67 -12.99
N SER A 438 52.04 0.34 -12.15
CA SER A 438 50.95 1.27 -11.79
C SER A 438 51.25 2.13 -10.56
N THR A 439 50.41 3.14 -10.32
CA THR A 439 50.28 3.78 -9.00
C THR A 439 49.61 2.86 -7.98
N TRP A 440 49.80 3.16 -6.69
CA TRP A 440 49.08 2.52 -5.59
C TRP A 440 47.61 2.99 -5.57
N LYS A 441 46.69 2.09 -5.24
CA LYS A 441 45.24 2.32 -5.18
C LYS A 441 44.65 1.69 -3.93
N SER A 442 43.82 2.43 -3.19
CA SER A 442 43.14 1.89 -2.00
C SER A 442 42.17 0.76 -2.35
N ALA A 443 42.25 -0.34 -1.61
CA ALA A 443 41.44 -1.54 -1.79
C ALA A 443 40.86 -2.05 -0.46
N PHE A 444 39.76 -2.79 -0.57
CA PHE A 444 39.29 -3.71 0.46
C PHE A 444 39.66 -5.13 0.03
N VAL A 445 40.25 -5.92 0.93
CA VAL A 445 40.69 -7.28 0.62
C VAL A 445 39.86 -8.26 1.44
N LYS A 446 39.05 -9.06 0.76
CA LYS A 446 38.29 -10.17 1.37
C LYS A 446 39.18 -11.41 1.33
N THR A 447 39.30 -12.09 2.47
CA THR A 447 40.01 -13.37 2.58
C THR A 447 39.04 -14.42 3.15
N GLY A 448 38.87 -15.55 2.47
CA GLY A 448 37.87 -16.54 2.90
C GLY A 448 37.82 -17.81 2.05
N PRO A 449 37.06 -18.83 2.48
CA PRO A 449 36.93 -20.10 1.74
C PRO A 449 36.09 -19.96 0.47
N TYR A 450 35.15 -19.01 0.42
CA TYR A 450 34.15 -18.85 -0.65
C TYR A 450 34.61 -17.98 -1.83
N VAL A 451 35.89 -17.61 -1.87
CA VAL A 451 36.49 -16.74 -2.91
C VAL A 451 36.30 -17.26 -4.34
N LYS A 452 36.18 -18.58 -4.54
CA LYS A 452 35.88 -19.14 -5.87
C LYS A 452 34.43 -18.94 -6.29
N GLN A 453 33.50 -19.08 -5.34
CA GLN A 453 32.06 -18.91 -5.56
C GLN A 453 31.74 -17.46 -5.92
N GLU A 454 32.26 -16.50 -5.14
CA GLU A 454 32.06 -15.06 -5.39
C GLU A 454 32.70 -14.58 -6.70
N LEU A 455 33.84 -15.17 -7.10
CA LEU A 455 34.42 -14.93 -8.43
C LEU A 455 33.55 -15.52 -9.55
N SER A 456 32.99 -16.73 -9.36
CA SER A 456 32.20 -17.41 -10.38
C SER A 456 30.84 -16.74 -10.65
N ILE A 457 30.25 -16.07 -9.66
CA ILE A 457 28.96 -15.37 -9.80
C ILE A 457 29.11 -13.93 -10.31
N LEU A 458 30.33 -13.38 -10.32
CA LEU A 458 30.61 -11.98 -10.68
C LEU A 458 29.99 -11.55 -12.04
N PRO A 459 30.06 -12.36 -13.12
CA PRO A 459 29.46 -11.97 -14.40
C PRO A 459 27.94 -11.82 -14.35
N ASP A 460 27.24 -12.73 -13.66
CA ASP A 460 25.77 -12.67 -13.57
C ASP A 460 25.31 -11.55 -12.62
N ILE A 461 25.99 -11.30 -11.50
CA ILE A 461 25.62 -10.16 -10.65
C ILE A 461 25.88 -8.82 -11.37
N GLN A 462 26.96 -8.68 -12.16
CA GLN A 462 27.19 -7.49 -13.00
C GLN A 462 26.16 -7.36 -14.14
N ARG A 463 25.58 -8.46 -14.61
CA ARG A 463 24.55 -8.50 -15.66
C ARG A 463 23.16 -8.11 -15.15
N TYR A 464 22.79 -8.53 -13.95
CA TYR A 464 21.44 -8.29 -13.39
C TYR A 464 21.39 -7.07 -12.46
N PHE A 465 22.40 -6.85 -11.62
CA PHE A 465 22.55 -5.66 -10.77
C PHE A 465 23.55 -4.67 -11.40
N ARG A 466 23.23 -3.37 -11.38
CA ARG A 466 24.09 -2.36 -12.02
C ARG A 466 25.44 -2.25 -11.28
N PRO A 467 26.61 -2.21 -11.97
CA PRO A 467 27.92 -2.13 -11.34
C PRO A 467 28.08 -1.03 -10.27
N ARG A 468 27.38 0.11 -10.40
CA ARG A 468 27.42 1.19 -9.41
C ARG A 468 26.78 0.87 -8.04
N TYR A 469 26.02 -0.22 -7.94
CA TYR A 469 25.41 -0.71 -6.69
C TYR A 469 26.03 -2.03 -6.20
N VAL A 470 27.10 -2.52 -6.82
CA VAL A 470 27.76 -3.79 -6.48
C VAL A 470 29.24 -3.53 -6.22
N GLN A 471 29.83 -4.16 -5.20
CA GLN A 471 31.25 -4.01 -4.91
C GLN A 471 32.11 -4.50 -6.07
N GLN A 472 32.83 -3.58 -6.72
CA GLN A 472 33.61 -3.86 -7.92
C GLN A 472 34.93 -4.55 -7.57
N LEU A 473 35.11 -5.78 -8.08
CA LEU A 473 36.39 -6.48 -8.07
C LEU A 473 37.40 -5.73 -8.95
N ILE A 474 38.67 -5.73 -8.56
CA ILE A 474 39.77 -5.09 -9.31
C ILE A 474 41.00 -5.98 -9.48
N ALA A 475 41.15 -7.03 -8.66
CA ALA A 475 42.22 -8.03 -8.81
C ALA A 475 41.89 -9.33 -8.06
N VAL A 476 42.55 -10.42 -8.43
CA VAL A 476 42.39 -11.74 -7.79
C VAL A 476 43.73 -12.35 -7.37
N ASN A 477 43.75 -13.08 -6.26
CA ASN A 477 44.82 -14.03 -5.97
C ASN A 477 44.20 -15.32 -5.42
N ILE A 478 43.88 -16.24 -6.34
CA ILE A 478 43.18 -17.50 -6.04
C ILE A 478 44.05 -18.41 -5.15
N ALA A 479 45.37 -18.43 -5.36
CA ALA A 479 46.29 -19.22 -4.55
C ALA A 479 46.32 -18.77 -3.08
N ALA A 480 46.32 -17.46 -2.83
CA ALA A 480 46.23 -16.88 -1.49
C ALA A 480 44.80 -16.77 -0.94
N ARG A 481 43.78 -17.23 -1.69
CA ARG A 481 42.34 -17.07 -1.39
C ARG A 481 41.95 -15.61 -1.07
N LYS A 482 42.35 -14.68 -1.93
CA LYS A 482 42.08 -13.23 -1.77
C LYS A 482 41.37 -12.64 -2.99
N LEU A 483 40.33 -11.85 -2.71
CA LEU A 483 39.68 -10.96 -3.67
C LEU A 483 39.99 -9.51 -3.29
N PHE A 484 40.45 -8.74 -4.27
CA PHE A 484 40.78 -7.33 -4.09
C PHE A 484 39.67 -6.49 -4.72
N PHE A 485 38.95 -5.74 -3.90
CA PHE A 485 37.83 -4.91 -4.29
C PHE A 485 38.18 -3.43 -4.25
N ARG A 486 37.57 -2.64 -5.13
CA ARG A 486 37.66 -1.18 -5.13
C ARG A 486 37.18 -0.64 -3.79
N PHE A 487 38.02 0.14 -3.10
CA PHE A 487 37.65 0.72 -1.82
C PHE A 487 36.45 1.67 -1.96
N PHE A 488 35.43 1.45 -1.13
CA PHE A 488 34.26 2.30 -0.99
C PHE A 488 34.26 2.91 0.41
N ARG A 489 34.30 4.24 0.50
CA ARG A 489 34.38 4.98 1.76
C ARG A 489 32.99 5.08 2.42
N GLY A 490 32.60 4.08 3.20
CA GLY A 490 31.30 4.04 3.89
C GLY A 490 31.34 3.26 5.21
N LYS A 491 30.14 3.01 5.76
CA LYS A 491 29.87 2.06 6.86
C LYS A 491 28.74 1.12 6.43
N LEU A 492 28.52 0.01 7.15
CA LEU A 492 27.36 -0.85 6.91
C LEU A 492 26.05 -0.11 7.27
N LEU A 493 24.97 -0.40 6.54
CA LEU A 493 23.66 0.20 6.80
C LEU A 493 23.15 -0.12 8.21
N ASN A 494 23.40 -1.34 8.70
CA ASN A 494 23.06 -1.76 10.06
C ASN A 494 23.96 -1.16 11.15
N GLU A 495 25.23 -0.84 10.85
CA GLU A 495 26.10 -0.05 11.74
C GLU A 495 25.56 1.38 11.89
N LEU A 496 25.20 2.03 10.77
CA LEU A 496 24.58 3.35 10.77
C LEU A 496 23.22 3.39 11.50
N ARG A 497 22.54 2.24 11.60
CA ARG A 497 21.29 2.09 12.34
C ARG A 497 21.55 1.94 13.84
N LEU A 498 22.55 1.14 14.23
CA LEU A 498 22.97 1.00 15.62
C LEU A 498 23.52 2.33 16.18
N GLU A 499 24.35 3.03 15.40
CA GLU A 499 24.84 4.39 15.72
C GLU A 499 23.72 5.41 15.89
N PHE A 500 22.60 5.26 15.16
CA PHE A 500 21.42 6.09 15.39
C PHE A 500 20.75 5.78 16.73
N TYR A 501 20.52 4.51 17.08
CA TYR A 501 19.85 4.18 18.35
C TYR A 501 20.67 4.59 19.57
N THR A 502 21.99 4.36 19.57
CA THR A 502 22.88 4.75 20.69
C THR A 502 22.94 6.25 20.90
N ASN A 503 22.73 7.06 19.86
CA ASN A 503 22.69 8.53 19.94
C ASN A 503 21.27 9.13 19.94
N ARG A 504 20.21 8.32 19.84
CA ARG A 504 18.82 8.75 19.58
C ARG A 504 18.28 9.73 20.63
N ALA A 505 18.73 9.62 21.88
CA ALA A 505 18.36 10.51 22.97
C ALA A 505 18.75 11.97 22.68
N ASN A 506 19.92 12.19 22.07
CA ASN A 506 20.49 13.51 21.80
C ASN A 506 19.99 14.12 20.48
N ALA A 507 19.55 13.29 19.53
CA ALA A 507 19.05 13.74 18.24
C ALA A 507 17.70 14.49 18.38
N SER A 508 17.58 15.65 17.74
CA SER A 508 16.33 16.39 17.67
C SER A 508 15.27 15.63 16.87
N ASN A 509 14.01 16.03 17.06
CA ASN A 509 12.87 15.46 16.35
C ASN A 509 12.99 15.56 14.82
N ARG A 510 13.58 16.64 14.29
CA ARG A 510 13.83 16.79 12.85
C ARG A 510 14.88 15.80 12.36
N GLU A 511 15.99 15.66 13.07
CA GLU A 511 17.06 14.71 12.73
C GLU A 511 16.57 13.25 12.78
N ARG A 512 15.70 12.92 13.74
CA ARG A 512 15.05 11.58 13.82
C ARG A 512 14.25 11.29 12.55
N MET A 513 13.45 12.24 12.07
CA MET A 513 12.69 12.10 10.81
C MET A 513 13.63 12.07 9.58
N ASP A 514 14.65 12.93 9.55
CA ASP A 514 15.64 12.97 8.46
C ASP A 514 16.44 11.66 8.34
N VAL A 515 16.65 10.93 9.45
CA VAL A 515 17.21 9.57 9.42
C VAL A 515 16.21 8.55 8.88
N VAL A 516 14.94 8.57 9.29
CA VAL A 516 13.91 7.66 8.75
C VAL A 516 13.77 7.81 7.24
N ASP A 517 13.78 9.04 6.72
CA ASP A 517 13.77 9.31 5.28
C ASP A 517 15.03 8.80 4.55
N GLN A 518 16.22 8.90 5.16
CA GLN A 518 17.45 8.33 4.60
C GLN A 518 17.36 6.81 4.47
N PHE A 519 16.85 6.13 5.50
CA PHE A 519 16.63 4.67 5.44
C PHE A 519 15.57 4.31 4.39
N LEU A 520 14.43 5.01 4.36
CA LEU A 520 13.38 4.79 3.36
C LEU A 520 13.88 4.98 1.92
N ASP A 521 14.66 6.03 1.62
CA ASP A 521 15.22 6.23 0.27
C ASP A 521 16.25 5.16 -0.13
N ILE A 522 17.04 4.65 0.83
CA ILE A 522 17.96 3.54 0.59
C ILE A 522 17.17 2.25 0.33
N GLU A 523 16.15 1.94 1.14
CA GLU A 523 15.33 0.74 0.95
C GLU A 523 14.51 0.76 -0.35
N LEU A 524 13.92 1.91 -0.72
CA LEU A 524 13.17 2.04 -1.98
C LEU A 524 14.09 1.94 -3.22
N ARG A 525 15.39 2.20 -3.06
CA ARG A 525 16.41 1.95 -4.10
C ARG A 525 16.96 0.52 -4.06
N ARG A 526 17.04 -0.14 -2.90
CA ARG A 526 17.34 -1.58 -2.79
C ARG A 526 16.22 -2.42 -3.40
N ALA A 527 14.96 -2.14 -3.05
CA ALA A 527 13.78 -2.79 -3.60
C ALA A 527 13.69 -2.62 -5.13
N GLU A 528 14.02 -1.43 -5.64
CA GLU A 528 14.15 -1.19 -7.07
C GLU A 528 15.18 -2.12 -7.73
N GLN A 529 16.39 -2.25 -7.18
CA GLN A 529 17.43 -3.10 -7.78
C GLN A 529 17.09 -4.59 -7.71
N VAL A 530 16.60 -5.08 -6.56
CA VAL A 530 16.20 -6.48 -6.38
C VAL A 530 15.05 -6.84 -7.34
N THR A 531 14.03 -5.99 -7.43
CA THR A 531 12.88 -6.30 -8.28
C THR A 531 13.16 -6.03 -9.77
N ASP A 532 14.06 -5.11 -10.12
CA ASP A 532 14.62 -5.00 -11.48
C ASP A 532 15.34 -6.30 -11.89
N ALA A 533 16.09 -6.95 -10.98
CA ALA A 533 16.74 -8.23 -11.25
C ALA A 533 15.71 -9.37 -11.39
N TYR A 534 14.73 -9.46 -10.49
CA TYR A 534 13.65 -10.45 -10.59
C TYR A 534 12.85 -10.32 -11.88
N ARG A 535 12.36 -9.13 -12.24
CA ARG A 535 11.55 -8.89 -13.45
C ARG A 535 12.26 -9.34 -14.74
N ARG A 536 13.60 -9.25 -14.80
CA ARG A 536 14.39 -9.70 -15.96
C ARG A 536 14.62 -11.21 -15.99
N THR A 537 14.60 -11.89 -14.85
CA THR A 537 15.11 -13.28 -14.72
C THR A 537 14.04 -14.31 -14.37
N ILE A 538 12.92 -13.91 -13.77
CA ILE A 538 11.85 -14.81 -13.29
C ILE A 538 11.18 -15.63 -14.41
N ASN A 539 11.26 -15.14 -15.66
CA ASN A 539 10.74 -15.80 -16.86
C ASN A 539 11.83 -16.48 -17.71
N MET A 540 13.08 -16.60 -17.23
CA MET A 540 14.17 -17.23 -17.98
C MET A 540 14.14 -18.77 -17.96
N SER A 541 13.21 -19.39 -17.23
CA SER A 541 13.11 -20.85 -17.03
C SER A 541 14.46 -21.52 -16.70
N PRO A 542 15.19 -21.04 -15.67
CA PRO A 542 16.48 -21.61 -15.28
C PRO A 542 16.33 -23.06 -14.79
N ASP A 543 17.40 -23.83 -14.91
CA ASP A 543 17.44 -25.23 -14.45
C ASP A 543 17.16 -25.37 -12.95
N THR A 544 16.12 -26.13 -12.61
CA THR A 544 15.73 -26.41 -11.23
C THR A 544 16.79 -27.22 -10.49
N VAL A 545 17.55 -28.08 -11.16
CA VAL A 545 18.62 -28.89 -10.55
C VAL A 545 19.78 -27.98 -10.12
N SER A 546 20.20 -27.04 -10.96
CA SER A 546 21.14 -25.97 -10.60
C SER A 546 20.63 -25.11 -9.44
N SER A 547 19.33 -24.77 -9.42
CA SER A 547 18.72 -23.98 -8.33
C SER A 547 18.78 -24.67 -6.95
N ALA A 548 18.72 -26.01 -6.95
CA ALA A 548 18.81 -26.82 -5.73
C ALA A 548 20.22 -26.86 -5.13
N ASN A 549 21.25 -26.58 -5.93
CA ASN A 549 22.66 -26.57 -5.52
C ASN A 549 23.18 -25.17 -5.13
N GLN A 550 22.31 -24.14 -5.10
CA GLN A 550 22.72 -22.76 -4.83
C GLN A 550 23.13 -22.52 -3.36
N GLY A 551 24.10 -21.64 -3.15
CA GLY A 551 24.68 -21.37 -1.83
C GLY A 551 23.69 -20.83 -0.78
N ILE A 552 22.55 -20.26 -1.21
CA ILE A 552 21.49 -19.74 -0.32
C ILE A 552 20.97 -20.77 0.69
N HIS A 553 20.89 -22.06 0.31
CA HIS A 553 20.34 -23.12 1.16
C HIS A 553 21.14 -23.34 2.46
N ARG A 554 22.39 -22.85 2.51
CA ARG A 554 23.25 -22.81 3.73
C ARG A 554 22.67 -21.97 4.86
N PHE A 555 21.74 -21.05 4.58
CA PHE A 555 21.09 -20.21 5.59
C PHE A 555 19.76 -20.76 6.09
N TYR A 556 19.26 -21.85 5.49
CA TYR A 556 17.93 -22.39 5.72
C TYR A 556 17.99 -23.91 5.97
N TYR A 557 17.79 -24.72 4.93
CA TYR A 557 17.73 -26.18 5.02
C TYR A 557 18.93 -26.81 5.75
N GLU A 558 20.16 -26.45 5.38
CA GLU A 558 21.36 -27.06 5.98
C GLU A 558 21.57 -26.67 7.46
N ARG A 559 20.89 -25.62 7.97
CA ARG A 559 20.88 -25.28 9.41
C ARG A 559 19.88 -26.10 10.22
N LEU A 560 18.77 -26.47 9.59
CA LEU A 560 17.71 -27.30 10.19
C LEU A 560 18.11 -28.77 10.23
N LYS A 561 18.81 -29.22 9.17
CA LYS A 561 19.35 -30.57 8.98
C LYS A 561 20.04 -31.11 10.23
N SER A 562 19.48 -32.19 10.76
CA SER A 562 19.95 -32.88 11.98
C SER A 562 20.08 -31.97 13.21
N ASP A 563 19.23 -30.94 13.31
CA ASP A 563 19.26 -29.90 14.35
C ASP A 563 20.61 -29.15 14.48
N SER A 564 21.49 -29.27 13.48
CA SER A 564 22.91 -28.93 13.58
C SER A 564 23.18 -27.51 14.08
N ARG A 565 22.48 -26.51 13.55
CA ARG A 565 22.64 -25.11 13.98
C ARG A 565 22.00 -24.81 15.33
N PHE A 566 21.00 -25.59 15.76
CA PHE A 566 20.42 -25.47 17.10
C PHE A 566 21.39 -26.03 18.15
N ILE A 567 21.98 -27.19 17.87
CA ILE A 567 22.99 -27.83 18.74
C ILE A 567 24.28 -26.98 18.79
N GLU A 568 24.71 -26.38 17.67
CA GLU A 568 25.84 -25.43 17.64
C GLU A 568 25.64 -24.22 18.59
N PHE A 569 24.41 -23.75 18.75
CA PHE A 569 24.09 -22.60 19.59
C PHE A 569 23.80 -22.97 21.05
N TYR A 570 23.08 -24.08 21.29
CA TYR A 570 22.46 -24.39 22.59
C TYR A 570 22.92 -25.71 23.22
N GLY A 571 23.86 -26.44 22.60
CA GLY A 571 24.39 -27.72 23.10
C GLY A 571 23.46 -28.92 22.89
N GLU A 572 23.82 -30.08 23.45
CA GLU A 572 23.02 -31.32 23.42
C GLU A 572 22.12 -31.49 24.68
N THR A 573 22.57 -30.93 25.80
CA THR A 573 21.80 -30.64 27.01
C THR A 573 21.67 -29.13 27.12
N ILE A 574 20.48 -28.60 27.41
CA ILE A 574 20.24 -27.15 27.32
C ILE A 574 20.68 -26.45 28.61
N PRO A 575 21.78 -25.66 28.62
CA PRO A 575 22.23 -24.88 29.76
C PRO A 575 21.61 -23.48 29.71
N SER A 576 21.87 -22.66 30.75
CA SER A 576 21.57 -21.22 30.92
C SER A 576 20.13 -20.73 30.66
N ILE A 577 19.54 -21.01 29.50
CA ILE A 577 18.23 -20.50 29.09
C ILE A 577 17.05 -21.21 29.79
N CYS A 578 17.26 -22.44 30.26
CA CYS A 578 16.26 -23.20 31.02
C CYS A 578 16.54 -23.14 32.52
N ALA A 579 15.50 -22.88 33.33
CA ALA A 579 15.58 -22.89 34.79
C ALA A 579 15.88 -24.29 35.38
N ASN A 580 15.80 -25.35 34.57
CA ASN A 580 16.24 -26.71 34.90
C ASN A 580 17.26 -27.20 33.85
N PRO A 581 18.58 -27.11 34.11
CA PRO A 581 19.63 -27.46 33.14
C PRO A 581 19.82 -28.97 32.93
N ALA A 582 19.04 -29.84 33.59
CA ALA A 582 19.04 -31.28 33.35
C ALA A 582 18.17 -31.71 32.15
N THR A 583 17.65 -30.76 31.38
CA THR A 583 16.71 -31.01 30.26
C THR A 583 17.48 -31.34 28.98
N SER A 584 17.20 -32.49 28.38
CA SER A 584 17.75 -32.85 27.05
C SER A 584 17.11 -32.00 25.94
N VAL A 585 17.86 -31.72 24.88
CA VAL A 585 17.34 -31.00 23.71
C VAL A 585 16.08 -31.66 23.16
N SER A 586 16.06 -32.99 22.97
CA SER A 586 14.89 -33.74 22.50
C SER A 586 13.63 -33.52 23.37
N HIS A 587 13.78 -33.48 24.71
CA HIS A 587 12.65 -33.19 25.61
C HIS A 587 12.15 -31.76 25.45
N PHE A 588 13.03 -30.76 25.47
CA PHE A 588 12.68 -29.35 25.29
C PHE A 588 11.92 -29.12 23.98
N LEU A 589 12.44 -29.65 22.87
CA LEU A 589 11.85 -29.54 21.54
C LEU A 589 10.44 -30.16 21.45
N SER A 590 10.19 -31.19 22.25
CA SER A 590 8.92 -31.93 22.32
C SER A 590 7.96 -31.40 23.39
N THR A 591 8.37 -30.42 24.19
CA THR A 591 7.53 -29.82 25.24
C THR A 591 6.44 -28.95 24.57
N PRO A 592 5.17 -28.99 25.03
CA PRO A 592 4.13 -28.11 24.51
C PRO A 592 4.45 -26.64 24.74
N LEU A 593 3.95 -25.77 23.86
CA LEU A 593 4.25 -24.33 23.89
C LEU A 593 2.96 -23.52 24.02
N ILE A 594 2.95 -22.55 24.92
CA ILE A 594 1.83 -21.62 25.10
C ILE A 594 2.38 -20.21 24.87
N ILE A 595 1.88 -19.49 23.86
CA ILE A 595 2.37 -18.16 23.47
C ILE A 595 1.23 -17.15 23.60
N ASN A 596 1.40 -16.13 24.44
CA ASN A 596 0.37 -15.13 24.75
C ASN A 596 -0.99 -15.78 25.15
N GLY A 597 -0.94 -16.89 25.90
CA GLY A 597 -2.11 -17.69 26.29
C GLY A 597 -2.68 -18.64 25.22
N ALA A 598 -2.19 -18.61 23.97
CA ALA A 598 -2.61 -19.54 22.92
C ALA A 598 -1.75 -20.81 22.92
N LEU A 599 -2.37 -21.99 22.78
CA LEU A 599 -1.67 -23.27 22.68
C LEU A 599 -1.11 -23.48 21.26
N HIS A 600 0.18 -23.80 21.17
CA HIS A 600 0.90 -24.12 19.94
C HIS A 600 1.47 -25.55 19.98
N LEU A 601 1.81 -26.07 18.80
CA LEU A 601 2.52 -27.35 18.68
C LEU A 601 3.95 -27.24 19.24
N PRO A 602 4.57 -28.35 19.68
CA PRO A 602 5.97 -28.34 20.13
C PRO A 602 6.94 -27.84 19.04
N LEU A 603 8.07 -27.25 19.45
CA LEU A 603 9.08 -26.70 18.54
C LEU A 603 9.58 -27.72 17.50
N ARG A 604 9.64 -29.02 17.87
CA ARG A 604 9.97 -30.13 16.97
C ARG A 604 9.10 -30.14 15.71
N HIS A 605 7.79 -29.92 15.84
CA HIS A 605 6.88 -29.87 14.69
C HIS A 605 7.29 -28.78 13.69
N TYR A 606 7.58 -27.57 14.19
CA TYR A 606 7.98 -26.44 13.34
C TYR A 606 9.35 -26.65 12.68
N LEU A 607 10.32 -27.25 13.38
CA LEU A 607 11.62 -27.59 12.80
C LEU A 607 11.51 -28.66 11.70
N ASP A 608 10.78 -29.75 11.95
CA ASP A 608 10.60 -30.83 10.98
C ASP A 608 9.83 -30.33 9.73
N HIS A 609 8.80 -29.51 9.94
CA HIS A 609 8.01 -28.91 8.87
C HIS A 609 8.82 -27.91 8.04
N ALA A 610 9.62 -27.05 8.69
CA ALA A 610 10.53 -26.14 8.00
C ALA A 610 11.61 -26.90 7.22
N GLN A 611 12.18 -27.98 7.78
CA GLN A 611 13.17 -28.81 7.10
C GLN A 611 12.57 -29.50 5.86
N HIS A 612 11.29 -29.87 5.91
CA HIS A 612 10.57 -30.44 4.76
C HIS A 612 10.29 -29.38 3.68
N ILE A 613 9.64 -28.27 4.02
CA ILE A 613 9.21 -27.24 3.05
C ILE A 613 10.40 -26.52 2.41
N LEU A 614 11.47 -26.25 3.18
CA LEU A 614 12.66 -25.56 2.69
C LEU A 614 13.69 -26.49 2.04
N SER A 615 13.39 -27.78 1.90
CA SER A 615 14.30 -28.73 1.27
C SER A 615 14.46 -28.43 -0.24
N PRO A 616 15.69 -28.23 -0.74
CA PRO A 616 15.94 -27.94 -2.15
C PRO A 616 15.68 -29.13 -3.08
N HIS A 617 15.38 -30.32 -2.53
CA HIS A 617 15.13 -31.55 -3.28
C HIS A 617 13.73 -32.14 -3.01
N ALA A 618 12.86 -31.44 -2.27
CA ALA A 618 11.49 -31.91 -2.01
C ALA A 618 10.58 -31.64 -3.22
N ARG A 619 10.05 -32.71 -3.81
CA ARG A 619 9.11 -32.63 -4.93
C ARG A 619 7.84 -31.86 -4.54
N GLY A 620 7.42 -30.93 -5.40
CA GLY A 620 6.31 -30.03 -5.13
C GLY A 620 6.61 -28.93 -4.09
N GLY A 621 7.81 -28.90 -3.51
CA GLY A 621 8.28 -27.82 -2.61
C GLY A 621 8.83 -26.63 -3.40
N LEU A 622 10.01 -26.15 -3.00
CA LEU A 622 10.70 -24.99 -3.61
C LEU A 622 10.79 -25.05 -5.14
N GLU A 623 10.98 -26.23 -5.73
CA GLU A 623 11.04 -26.46 -7.18
C GLU A 623 9.79 -26.02 -7.96
N SER A 624 8.65 -25.85 -7.28
CA SER A 624 7.38 -25.49 -7.92
C SER A 624 7.09 -23.98 -7.91
N LEU A 625 7.86 -23.20 -7.15
CA LEU A 625 7.79 -21.74 -7.09
C LEU A 625 8.66 -21.10 -8.19
N PRO A 626 8.45 -19.81 -8.53
CA PRO A 626 9.32 -19.12 -9.48
C PRO A 626 10.78 -19.08 -9.00
N ILE A 627 11.71 -19.11 -9.95
CA ILE A 627 13.15 -18.97 -9.71
C ILE A 627 13.61 -17.70 -10.41
N ALA A 628 14.36 -16.85 -9.72
CA ALA A 628 14.93 -15.63 -10.28
C ALA A 628 16.35 -15.40 -9.75
N PHE A 629 17.10 -14.49 -10.39
CA PHE A 629 18.42 -14.11 -9.90
C PHE A 629 18.30 -13.17 -8.69
N GLY A 630 18.76 -13.62 -7.53
CA GLY A 630 18.74 -12.88 -6.27
C GLY A 630 20.13 -12.68 -5.67
N LEU A 631 20.19 -12.00 -4.51
CA LEU A 631 21.46 -11.70 -3.83
C LEU A 631 21.89 -12.78 -2.83
N GLY A 632 20.96 -13.60 -2.35
CA GLY A 632 21.14 -14.66 -1.34
C GLY A 632 21.33 -14.14 0.08
N ASP A 633 22.11 -13.06 0.26
CA ASP A 633 22.41 -12.44 1.56
C ASP A 633 22.29 -10.91 1.53
N GLY A 634 21.39 -10.36 0.69
CA GLY A 634 21.27 -8.94 0.38
C GLY A 634 20.73 -8.03 1.49
N HIS A 635 20.97 -8.33 2.77
CA HIS A 635 20.48 -7.59 3.94
C HIS A 635 21.39 -6.40 4.33
N GLY A 636 20.97 -5.54 5.27
CA GLY A 636 21.67 -4.33 5.69
C GLY A 636 23.01 -4.52 6.42
N GLY A 637 23.36 -5.77 6.77
CA GLY A 637 24.71 -6.16 7.18
C GLY A 637 25.67 -6.33 6.00
N ASN A 638 25.14 -6.49 4.79
CA ASN A 638 25.87 -6.65 3.53
C ASN A 638 25.57 -5.50 2.54
N VAL A 639 25.28 -4.30 3.07
CA VAL A 639 25.13 -3.06 2.30
C VAL A 639 26.00 -1.97 2.93
N MET A 640 27.00 -1.47 2.19
CA MET A 640 27.77 -0.28 2.59
C MET A 640 27.14 1.00 2.06
N VAL A 641 27.15 2.06 2.88
CA VAL A 641 26.55 3.36 2.58
C VAL A 641 27.54 4.50 2.86
N ASN A 642 27.56 5.49 1.97
CA ASN A 642 28.21 6.78 2.15
C ASN A 642 27.14 7.88 2.26
N LYS A 643 27.13 8.60 3.38
CA LYS A 643 26.18 9.70 3.67
C LYS A 643 26.66 11.08 3.18
N ASP A 644 27.90 11.20 2.70
CA ASP A 644 28.49 12.46 2.21
C ASP A 644 27.90 12.91 0.85
N ASN A 645 26.98 12.12 0.29
CA ASN A 645 26.33 12.35 -0.99
C ASN A 645 24.80 12.41 -0.79
N PHE A 646 24.10 13.26 -1.54
CA PHE A 646 22.63 13.28 -1.57
C PHE A 646 22.11 13.02 -3.00
N PRO A 647 21.34 11.94 -3.25
CA PRO A 647 21.00 10.86 -2.31
C PRO A 647 22.23 10.03 -1.92
N ALA A 648 22.16 9.35 -0.77
CA ALA A 648 23.26 8.54 -0.24
C ALA A 648 23.70 7.46 -1.22
N LYS A 649 25.01 7.35 -1.47
CA LYS A 649 25.58 6.28 -2.31
C LYS A 649 25.61 4.99 -1.49
N PHE A 650 25.26 3.86 -2.10
CA PHE A 650 25.37 2.55 -1.45
C PHE A 650 25.84 1.49 -2.46
N ILE A 651 26.42 0.41 -1.93
CA ILE A 651 26.73 -0.82 -2.68
C ILE A 651 26.38 -2.06 -1.85
N HIS A 652 25.97 -3.12 -2.54
CA HIS A 652 25.93 -4.48 -2.02
C HIS A 652 27.35 -5.07 -1.96
N ILE A 653 27.64 -5.77 -0.87
CA ILE A 653 28.88 -6.54 -0.63
C ILE A 653 28.52 -8.01 -0.35
N ASP A 654 29.53 -8.89 -0.25
CA ASP A 654 29.37 -10.28 0.19
C ASP A 654 28.34 -11.10 -0.62
N TYR A 655 28.41 -11.00 -1.95
CA TYR A 655 27.46 -11.61 -2.89
C TYR A 655 27.80 -13.08 -3.24
N GLU A 656 28.56 -13.76 -2.39
CA GLU A 656 29.04 -15.14 -2.56
C GLU A 656 27.94 -16.23 -2.59
N VAL A 657 26.69 -15.86 -2.32
CA VAL A 657 25.49 -16.73 -2.40
C VAL A 657 24.44 -16.24 -3.40
N SER A 658 24.72 -15.18 -4.16
CA SER A 658 23.84 -14.73 -5.24
C SER A 658 23.67 -15.84 -6.29
N GLY A 659 22.53 -15.86 -6.96
CA GLY A 659 22.24 -16.92 -7.94
C GLY A 659 20.76 -17.08 -8.26
N PHE A 660 20.45 -18.13 -9.02
CA PHE A 660 19.09 -18.45 -9.46
C PHE A 660 18.37 -19.34 -8.44
N HIS A 661 17.55 -18.72 -7.58
CA HIS A 661 16.80 -19.40 -6.52
C HIS A 661 15.42 -18.78 -6.29
N CYS A 662 14.63 -19.37 -5.39
CA CYS A 662 13.29 -18.90 -5.04
C CYS A 662 13.34 -17.46 -4.44
N PRO A 663 12.62 -16.46 -5.00
CA PRO A 663 12.62 -15.08 -4.49
C PRO A 663 12.10 -14.94 -3.05
N PHE A 664 11.17 -15.79 -2.63
CA PHE A 664 10.68 -15.81 -1.24
C PHE A 664 11.78 -16.24 -0.25
N LEU A 665 12.69 -17.12 -0.68
CA LEU A 665 13.85 -17.56 0.10
C LEU A 665 14.97 -16.50 0.12
N ASP A 666 15.18 -15.80 -0.99
CA ASP A 666 16.10 -14.63 -1.08
C ASP A 666 15.68 -13.52 -0.11
N MET A 667 14.38 -13.22 -0.08
CA MET A 667 13.83 -12.12 0.71
C MET A 667 13.72 -12.40 2.21
N ALA A 668 13.65 -13.66 2.66
CA ALA A 668 13.39 -13.98 4.07
C ALA A 668 14.45 -13.40 5.03
N LYS A 669 15.75 -13.69 4.80
CA LYS A 669 16.84 -13.16 5.63
C LYS A 669 16.96 -11.63 5.55
N ALA A 670 16.71 -11.04 4.38
CA ALA A 670 16.69 -9.57 4.21
C ALA A 670 15.51 -8.91 4.95
N LEU A 671 14.33 -9.55 4.96
CA LEU A 671 13.15 -9.08 5.69
C LEU A 671 13.30 -9.28 7.21
N TYR A 672 13.84 -10.41 7.67
CA TYR A 672 14.04 -10.64 9.10
C TYR A 672 15.11 -9.72 9.68
N ASN A 673 16.32 -9.72 9.09
CA ASN A 673 17.45 -8.98 9.67
C ASN A 673 17.23 -7.46 9.63
N ASP A 674 16.58 -6.93 8.61
CA ASP A 674 16.38 -5.49 8.47
C ASP A 674 15.02 -5.02 9.00
N GLY A 675 13.95 -5.81 8.84
CA GLY A 675 12.61 -5.48 9.35
C GLY A 675 12.52 -5.68 10.86
N PHE A 676 12.86 -6.88 11.33
CA PHE A 676 12.80 -7.29 12.75
C PHE A 676 14.09 -6.98 13.52
N PHE A 677 14.85 -5.98 13.07
CA PHE A 677 16.16 -5.59 13.59
C PHE A 677 16.19 -5.42 15.12
N ASN A 678 15.18 -4.81 15.73
CA ASN A 678 15.14 -4.57 17.18
C ASN A 678 14.79 -5.81 18.01
N VAL A 679 14.38 -6.91 17.37
CA VAL A 679 14.15 -8.23 17.98
C VAL A 679 15.37 -9.14 17.75
N LEU A 680 15.91 -9.16 16.53
CA LEU A 680 17.10 -9.96 16.20
C LEU A 680 18.38 -9.41 16.87
N TYR A 681 18.61 -8.10 16.80
CA TYR A 681 19.80 -7.44 17.37
C TYR A 681 19.50 -6.78 18.72
N GLY A 682 18.52 -7.30 19.47
CA GLY A 682 18.15 -6.78 20.80
C GLY A 682 19.32 -6.78 21.78
N ASP A 683 20.29 -7.69 21.60
CA ASP A 683 21.52 -7.79 22.37
C ASP A 683 22.43 -6.57 22.21
N LEU A 684 22.41 -5.94 21.03
CA LEU A 684 23.17 -4.72 20.73
C LEU A 684 22.44 -3.44 21.18
N LEU A 685 21.16 -3.54 21.55
CA LEU A 685 20.29 -2.40 21.85
C LEU A 685 19.91 -2.26 23.33
N CYS A 686 19.97 -3.34 24.11
CA CYS A 686 19.58 -3.35 25.52
C CYS A 686 20.19 -4.51 26.30
N GLN A 687 20.51 -4.27 27.58
CA GLN A 687 21.12 -5.28 28.47
C GLN A 687 20.14 -6.38 28.93
N GLY A 688 18.82 -6.14 28.84
CA GLY A 688 17.76 -7.09 29.16
C GLY A 688 16.40 -6.58 28.67
N ILE A 689 15.43 -7.49 28.47
CA ILE A 689 14.04 -7.15 28.05
C ILE A 689 12.95 -7.79 28.93
N THR A 690 13.33 -8.26 30.12
CA THR A 690 12.47 -8.98 31.07
C THR A 690 11.59 -8.03 31.89
N ASN A 691 10.27 -8.23 31.83
CA ASN A 691 9.21 -7.51 32.59
C ASN A 691 9.11 -5.98 32.40
N GLU A 692 10.20 -5.28 32.06
CA GLU A 692 10.23 -3.84 31.76
C GLU A 692 10.46 -3.61 30.25
N PRO A 693 9.85 -2.58 29.64
CA PRO A 693 9.95 -2.33 28.20
C PRO A 693 11.34 -1.85 27.80
N ASN A 694 11.93 -2.50 26.79
CA ASN A 694 13.24 -2.13 26.28
C ASN A 694 13.25 -0.82 25.45
N ALA A 695 14.40 -0.45 24.86
CA ALA A 695 14.54 0.76 24.04
C ALA A 695 13.65 0.83 22.77
N SER A 696 13.00 -0.28 22.38
CA SER A 696 11.96 -0.34 21.34
C SER A 696 10.53 -0.40 21.90
N GLY A 697 10.37 -0.55 23.22
CA GLY A 697 9.11 -0.76 23.91
C GLY A 697 8.63 -2.22 23.92
N THR A 698 9.51 -3.17 23.57
CA THR A 698 9.24 -4.62 23.53
C THR A 698 9.48 -5.26 24.90
N THR A 699 8.66 -6.24 25.27
CA THR A 699 8.77 -7.04 26.51
C THR A 699 8.63 -8.54 26.25
N VAL A 700 9.22 -9.35 27.13
CA VAL A 700 8.93 -10.80 27.22
C VAL A 700 9.03 -11.28 28.68
N SER A 701 8.24 -12.30 28.99
CA SER A 701 8.38 -13.18 30.16
C SER A 701 8.14 -14.63 29.73
N TRP A 702 8.78 -15.58 30.41
CA TRP A 702 8.59 -17.01 30.14
C TRP A 702 8.57 -17.81 31.45
N ALA A 703 7.87 -18.95 31.45
CA ALA A 703 7.75 -19.83 32.60
C ALA A 703 7.66 -21.30 32.15
N TRP A 704 8.17 -22.20 32.99
CA TRP A 704 7.91 -23.64 32.87
C TRP A 704 6.72 -24.02 33.74
N GLY A 705 5.60 -24.35 33.10
CA GLY A 705 4.38 -24.84 33.75
C GLY A 705 4.30 -26.36 33.79
N ARG A 706 3.21 -26.90 34.34
CA ARG A 706 2.86 -28.32 34.19
C ARG A 706 2.36 -28.69 32.79
N GLU A 707 1.90 -27.68 32.05
CA GLU A 707 1.22 -27.83 30.76
C GLU A 707 2.16 -27.60 29.57
N GLY A 708 3.33 -27.01 29.80
CA GLY A 708 4.32 -26.68 28.76
C GLY A 708 5.22 -25.51 29.13
N ILE A 709 5.89 -24.95 28.13
CA ILE A 709 6.61 -23.67 28.23
C ILE A 709 5.65 -22.54 27.87
N CYS A 710 5.37 -21.66 28.83
CA CYS A 710 4.60 -20.44 28.60
C CYS A 710 5.56 -19.30 28.22
N ILE A 711 5.19 -18.52 27.20
CA ILE A 711 5.91 -17.32 26.75
C ILE A 711 4.88 -16.21 26.52
N ASP A 712 5.00 -15.10 27.24
CA ASP A 712 4.18 -13.91 27.04
C ASP A 712 5.07 -12.78 26.50
N CYS A 713 4.75 -12.25 25.32
CA CYS A 713 5.54 -11.23 24.64
C CYS A 713 4.69 -10.11 24.02
N SER A 714 5.18 -8.88 24.11
CA SER A 714 4.62 -7.72 23.44
C SER A 714 5.68 -7.11 22.54
N ILE A 715 5.60 -7.37 21.23
CA ILE A 715 6.57 -6.90 20.24
C ILE A 715 6.17 -5.51 19.76
N LYS A 716 7.13 -4.57 19.74
CA LYS A 716 6.95 -3.25 19.14
C LYS A 716 8.04 -2.99 18.10
N MET A 717 7.60 -2.57 16.92
CA MET A 717 8.49 -2.21 15.81
C MET A 717 8.82 -0.72 15.85
N ASP A 718 10.09 -0.38 15.68
CA ASP A 718 10.52 1.01 15.55
C ASP A 718 10.27 1.56 14.14
N GLU A 719 10.29 2.88 13.97
CA GLU A 719 9.98 3.53 12.67
C GLU A 719 10.89 3.09 11.52
N ILE A 720 12.19 2.84 11.78
CA ILE A 720 13.10 2.33 10.74
C ILE A 720 12.71 0.89 10.38
N GLY A 721 12.41 0.05 11.39
CA GLY A 721 11.93 -1.32 11.18
C GLY A 721 10.65 -1.38 10.36
N LYS A 722 9.68 -0.50 10.66
CA LYS A 722 8.44 -0.35 9.88
C LYS A 722 8.71 0.06 8.44
N VAL A 723 9.40 1.17 8.17
CA VAL A 723 9.61 1.61 6.78
C VAL A 723 10.42 0.59 5.98
N THR A 724 11.40 -0.08 6.61
CA THR A 724 12.21 -1.09 5.94
C THR A 724 11.43 -2.38 5.66
N ALA A 725 10.64 -2.88 6.63
CA ALA A 725 9.79 -4.04 6.41
C ALA A 725 8.71 -3.76 5.36
N VAL A 726 7.94 -2.67 5.50
CA VAL A 726 6.85 -2.32 4.58
C VAL A 726 7.40 -2.03 3.17
N THR A 727 8.58 -1.44 3.02
CA THR A 727 9.21 -1.27 1.69
C THR A 727 9.43 -2.62 0.98
N LYS A 728 10.02 -3.60 1.68
CA LYS A 728 10.27 -4.93 1.10
C LYS A 728 8.97 -5.71 0.86
N LEU A 729 8.02 -5.60 1.80
CA LEU A 729 6.71 -6.23 1.72
C LEU A 729 5.88 -5.67 0.55
N GLU A 730 5.82 -4.35 0.37
CA GLU A 730 5.00 -3.69 -0.64
C GLU A 730 5.59 -3.71 -2.05
N TYR A 731 6.90 -3.53 -2.19
CA TYR A 731 7.53 -3.30 -3.49
C TYR A 731 8.42 -4.42 -4.00
N ILE A 732 8.49 -5.53 -3.26
CA ILE A 732 9.16 -6.77 -3.69
C ILE A 732 8.20 -7.95 -3.52
N LEU A 733 7.68 -8.16 -2.30
CA LEU A 733 6.90 -9.36 -1.97
C LEU A 733 5.44 -9.30 -2.43
N ARG A 734 4.72 -8.18 -2.32
CA ARG A 734 3.34 -8.06 -2.87
C ARG A 734 3.33 -8.43 -4.37
N PRO A 735 4.17 -7.83 -5.24
CA PRO A 735 4.22 -8.23 -6.65
C PRO A 735 4.50 -9.72 -6.85
N LEU A 736 5.39 -10.33 -6.06
CA LEU A 736 5.70 -11.76 -6.16
C LEU A 736 4.52 -12.65 -5.75
N PHE A 737 3.84 -12.33 -4.63
CA PHE A 737 2.63 -13.03 -4.23
C PHE A 737 1.51 -12.88 -5.27
N GLU A 738 1.33 -11.68 -5.83
CA GLU A 738 0.36 -11.41 -6.89
C GLU A 738 0.67 -12.23 -8.16
N LEU A 739 1.92 -12.25 -8.60
CA LEU A 739 2.38 -13.04 -9.75
C LEU A 739 2.12 -14.55 -9.53
N VAL A 740 2.43 -15.08 -8.35
CA VAL A 740 2.21 -16.50 -8.06
C VAL A 740 0.71 -16.82 -7.95
N ALA A 741 -0.07 -15.95 -7.32
CA ALA A 741 -1.53 -16.12 -7.19
C ALA A 741 -2.26 -16.06 -8.54
N GLN A 742 -1.78 -15.27 -9.51
CA GLN A 742 -2.26 -15.27 -10.89
C GLN A 742 -2.05 -16.62 -11.62
N HIS A 743 -1.13 -17.46 -11.15
CA HIS A 743 -0.84 -18.77 -11.76
C HIS A 743 -1.41 -19.96 -10.99
N SER A 744 -1.50 -19.88 -9.65
CA SER A 744 -2.12 -20.91 -8.81
C SER A 744 -2.29 -20.48 -7.37
N SER A 745 -3.49 -20.64 -6.82
CA SER A 745 -3.79 -20.48 -5.39
C SER A 745 -2.98 -21.44 -4.50
N LEU A 746 -2.73 -22.67 -4.96
CA LEU A 746 -1.91 -23.65 -4.25
C LEU A 746 -0.45 -23.20 -4.17
N LYS A 747 0.11 -22.67 -5.27
CA LYS A 747 1.47 -22.11 -5.26
C LYS A 747 1.55 -20.84 -4.41
N ALA A 748 0.51 -20.02 -4.36
CA ALA A 748 0.48 -18.84 -3.50
C ALA A 748 0.51 -19.22 -2.01
N LYS A 749 -0.26 -20.24 -1.62
CA LYS A 749 -0.18 -20.81 -0.25
C LYS A 749 1.21 -21.37 0.05
N LEU A 750 1.79 -22.17 -0.86
CA LEU A 750 3.15 -22.67 -0.69
C LEU A 750 4.21 -21.55 -0.60
N ALA A 751 4.06 -20.45 -1.34
CA ALA A 751 4.96 -19.30 -1.24
C ALA A 751 4.88 -18.61 0.14
N GLU A 752 3.67 -18.56 0.74
CA GLU A 752 3.50 -18.07 2.11
C GLU A 752 4.11 -19.03 3.13
N ASP A 753 3.93 -20.34 2.95
CA ASP A 753 4.49 -21.36 3.84
C ASP A 753 6.02 -21.42 3.76
N VAL A 754 6.60 -21.27 2.56
CA VAL A 754 8.04 -21.11 2.34
C VAL A 754 8.56 -19.85 3.02
N LEU A 755 7.91 -18.69 2.83
CA LEU A 755 8.36 -17.44 3.45
C LEU A 755 8.24 -17.51 4.99
N GLY A 756 7.13 -18.02 5.52
CA GLY A 756 6.89 -18.16 6.96
C GLY A 756 7.91 -19.08 7.64
N ASN A 757 8.15 -20.27 7.08
CA ASN A 757 9.15 -21.21 7.61
C ASN A 757 10.59 -20.69 7.43
N ALA A 758 10.90 -19.97 6.33
CA ALA A 758 12.20 -19.34 6.16
C ALA A 758 12.43 -18.22 7.19
N LEU A 759 11.40 -17.41 7.51
CA LEU A 759 11.47 -16.38 8.55
C LEU A 759 11.57 -16.96 9.96
N PHE A 760 10.88 -18.06 10.27
CA PHE A 760 11.08 -18.85 11.49
C PHE A 760 12.54 -19.34 11.61
N THR A 761 13.11 -19.85 10.51
CA THR A 761 14.51 -20.27 10.44
C THR A 761 15.46 -19.08 10.65
N CYS A 762 15.13 -17.90 10.12
CA CYS A 762 15.88 -16.66 10.40
C CYS A 762 15.81 -16.28 11.89
N ALA A 763 14.64 -16.37 12.53
CA ALA A 763 14.44 -16.02 13.93
C ALA A 763 15.28 -16.89 14.87
N LEU A 764 15.23 -18.21 14.69
CA LEU A 764 15.81 -19.16 15.63
C LEU A 764 17.30 -19.46 15.39
N LEU A 765 17.76 -19.46 14.12
CA LEU A 765 19.05 -20.03 13.72
C LEU A 765 20.05 -19.01 13.10
N THR A 766 19.76 -17.70 13.15
CA THR A 766 20.67 -16.66 12.63
C THR A 766 21.69 -16.16 13.66
N ARG A 767 21.27 -15.92 14.91
CA ARG A 767 22.14 -15.48 16.03
C ARG A 767 22.07 -16.49 17.17
N ASN A 768 23.19 -16.67 17.87
CA ASN A 768 23.21 -17.41 19.12
C ASN A 768 22.66 -16.52 20.25
N PHE A 769 21.73 -17.05 21.03
CA PHE A 769 21.15 -16.39 22.20
C PHE A 769 21.33 -17.21 23.51
N SER A 770 22.33 -18.09 23.60
CA SER A 770 22.64 -18.89 24.80
C SER A 770 22.78 -18.06 26.07
N GLU A 771 23.37 -16.87 25.96
CA GLU A 771 23.57 -15.92 27.07
C GLU A 771 22.40 -14.92 27.23
N ARG A 772 21.35 -15.03 26.40
CA ARG A 772 20.21 -14.12 26.33
C ARG A 772 18.89 -14.90 26.16
N PRO A 773 18.44 -15.63 27.20
CA PRO A 773 17.16 -16.35 27.17
C PRO A 773 15.97 -15.46 26.83
N ASP A 774 16.01 -14.19 27.25
CA ASP A 774 14.99 -13.20 26.93
C ASP A 774 14.86 -12.99 25.41
N LEU A 775 15.97 -12.86 24.70
CA LEU A 775 15.97 -12.75 23.24
C LEU A 775 15.67 -14.10 22.55
N PHE A 776 16.11 -15.22 23.13
CA PHE A 776 15.78 -16.56 22.64
C PHE A 776 14.26 -16.79 22.65
N PHE A 777 13.59 -16.63 23.81
CA PHE A 777 12.14 -16.87 23.92
C PHE A 777 11.33 -15.85 23.10
N LEU A 778 11.80 -14.60 22.96
CA LEU A 778 11.18 -13.62 22.07
C LEU A 778 11.27 -14.03 20.59
N ASN A 779 12.44 -14.44 20.11
CA ASN A 779 12.62 -14.88 18.72
C ASN A 779 11.93 -16.23 18.45
N LEU A 780 11.89 -17.13 19.43
CA LEU A 780 11.14 -18.39 19.37
C LEU A 780 9.63 -18.14 19.21
N ALA A 781 9.04 -17.30 20.07
CA ALA A 781 7.62 -16.96 20.00
C ALA A 781 7.27 -16.27 18.67
N LEU A 782 8.07 -15.27 18.25
CA LEU A 782 7.89 -14.59 16.97
C LEU A 782 8.03 -15.56 15.77
N GLY A 783 9.04 -16.42 15.79
CA GLY A 783 9.28 -17.42 14.74
C GLY A 783 8.11 -18.41 14.60
N ILE A 784 7.60 -18.94 15.71
CA ILE A 784 6.43 -19.83 15.71
C ILE A 784 5.19 -19.12 15.17
N ARG A 785 4.96 -17.86 15.56
CA ARG A 785 3.86 -17.05 15.00
C ARG A 785 4.03 -16.81 13.50
N LEU A 786 5.26 -16.58 13.01
CA LEU A 786 5.57 -16.41 11.59
C LEU A 786 5.36 -17.70 10.77
N ALA A 787 5.74 -18.87 11.30
CA ALA A 787 5.46 -20.15 10.65
C ALA A 787 3.97 -20.54 10.69
N SER A 788 3.24 -20.16 11.75
CA SER A 788 1.81 -20.49 11.92
C SER A 788 0.88 -19.56 11.13
N SER A 789 1.09 -18.25 11.21
CA SER A 789 0.33 -17.23 10.47
C SER A 789 1.15 -15.95 10.27
N MET A 790 2.06 -16.02 9.29
CA MET A 790 2.86 -14.89 8.82
C MET A 790 2.03 -13.62 8.53
N ARG A 791 0.82 -13.80 7.97
CA ARG A 791 -0.12 -12.71 7.62
C ARG A 791 -0.52 -11.89 8.84
N ASP A 792 -0.88 -12.56 9.94
CA ASP A 792 -1.33 -11.89 11.15
C ASP A 792 -0.18 -11.14 11.83
N VAL A 793 1.03 -11.73 11.83
CA VAL A 793 2.23 -11.06 12.34
C VAL A 793 2.54 -9.78 11.55
N PHE A 794 2.46 -9.81 10.22
CA PHE A 794 2.70 -8.62 9.40
C PHE A 794 1.61 -7.55 9.56
N TYR A 795 0.34 -7.96 9.72
CA TYR A 795 -0.75 -7.03 9.98
C TYR A 795 -0.72 -6.45 11.41
N GLU A 796 -0.29 -7.22 12.40
CA GLU A 796 -0.07 -6.76 13.78
C GLU A 796 1.04 -5.72 13.85
N LEU A 797 2.23 -6.06 13.33
CA LEU A 797 3.48 -5.33 13.59
C LEU A 797 3.78 -4.24 12.57
N PHE A 798 3.32 -4.40 11.33
CA PHE A 798 3.59 -3.46 10.23
C PHE A 798 2.31 -2.86 9.61
N ARG A 799 1.12 -3.28 10.06
CA ARG A 799 -0.19 -2.97 9.44
C ARG A 799 -0.32 -3.40 7.98
N TRP A 800 0.66 -4.15 7.47
CA TRP A 800 0.68 -4.60 6.09
C TRP A 800 -0.28 -5.77 5.90
N ARG A 801 -1.23 -5.59 4.98
CA ARG A 801 -2.09 -6.67 4.50
C ARG A 801 -1.55 -7.20 3.18
N ILE A 802 -1.52 -8.52 3.03
CA ILE A 802 -1.67 -9.09 1.68
C ILE A 802 -3.05 -8.64 1.21
N ILE A 803 -3.08 -7.75 0.22
CA ILE A 803 -4.29 -7.55 -0.58
C ILE A 803 -4.50 -8.90 -1.24
N SER A 804 -5.56 -9.59 -0.83
CA SER A 804 -6.11 -10.67 -1.64
C SER A 804 -6.31 -10.09 -3.04
N ILE A 805 -5.60 -10.60 -4.06
CA ILE A 805 -6.17 -10.52 -5.40
C ILE A 805 -7.60 -11.06 -5.26
N ALA A 806 -8.58 -10.36 -5.82
CA ALA A 806 -9.99 -10.71 -5.68
C ALA A 806 -10.40 -11.97 -6.49
N LEU A 807 -9.48 -12.93 -6.61
CA LEU A 807 -9.84 -14.35 -6.50
C LEU A 807 -10.63 -14.50 -5.19
N SER A 808 -11.83 -15.04 -5.28
CA SER A 808 -12.86 -14.97 -4.24
C SER A 808 -12.65 -16.03 -3.12
N SER A 809 -11.39 -16.28 -2.75
CA SER A 809 -10.93 -17.50 -2.08
C SER A 809 -10.07 -17.29 -0.83
N ASN A 810 -9.85 -16.05 -0.38
CA ASN A 810 -8.87 -15.75 0.68
C ASN A 810 -9.46 -15.75 2.10
N LEU A 811 -10.17 -16.83 2.43
CA LEU A 811 -10.92 -17.13 3.64
C LEU A 811 -10.86 -18.66 3.84
N MET A 812 -11.05 -19.21 5.06
CA MET A 812 -11.26 -20.66 5.24
C MET A 812 -12.51 -21.14 4.48
N PRO A 813 -12.71 -22.43 4.15
CA PRO A 813 -13.92 -22.88 3.43
C PRO A 813 -15.22 -22.43 4.10
N ASP A 814 -15.29 -22.54 5.42
CA ASP A 814 -16.38 -22.07 6.28
C ASP A 814 -16.55 -20.53 6.23
N GLU A 815 -15.46 -19.77 6.05
CA GLU A 815 -15.46 -18.31 5.95
C GLU A 815 -15.71 -17.79 4.52
N VAL A 816 -15.28 -18.50 3.46
CA VAL A 816 -15.68 -18.24 2.06
C VAL A 816 -17.19 -18.41 1.97
N PHE A 817 -17.70 -19.49 2.56
CA PHE A 817 -19.11 -19.73 2.77
C PHE A 817 -19.73 -18.55 3.52
N LEU A 818 -19.33 -18.24 4.77
CA LEU A 818 -19.92 -17.14 5.55
C LEU A 818 -19.89 -15.76 4.85
N LYS A 819 -18.84 -15.43 4.08
CA LYS A 819 -18.76 -14.11 3.41
C LYS A 819 -19.64 -14.03 2.16
N ARG A 820 -19.64 -15.06 1.30
CA ARG A 820 -20.51 -15.09 0.11
C ARG A 820 -21.96 -15.32 0.51
N ALA A 821 -22.16 -16.19 1.50
CA ALA A 821 -23.44 -16.41 2.14
C ALA A 821 -23.75 -15.35 3.21
N ASN A 822 -23.25 -14.11 3.16
CA ASN A 822 -23.74 -13.10 4.11
C ASN A 822 -25.20 -12.73 3.78
N GLU A 823 -25.54 -12.69 2.49
CA GLU A 823 -26.91 -12.60 1.98
C GLU A 823 -27.63 -13.95 2.10
N THR A 824 -26.95 -15.04 1.74
CA THR A 824 -27.52 -16.40 1.78
C THR A 824 -27.70 -16.94 3.22
N PHE A 825 -27.10 -16.32 4.23
CA PHE A 825 -27.33 -16.59 5.67
C PHE A 825 -28.60 -15.90 6.17
N GLU A 826 -28.99 -14.75 5.61
CA GLU A 826 -30.33 -14.20 5.86
C GLU A 826 -31.40 -15.00 5.10
N LEU A 827 -31.13 -15.47 3.86
CA LEU A 827 -31.97 -16.49 3.20
C LEU A 827 -32.06 -17.76 4.06
N GLN A 828 -30.94 -18.26 4.58
CA GLN A 828 -30.91 -19.47 5.40
C GLN A 828 -31.64 -19.26 6.73
N LYS A 829 -31.48 -18.14 7.43
CA LYS A 829 -32.23 -17.80 8.66
C LYS A 829 -33.74 -17.79 8.42
N GLN A 830 -34.20 -17.11 7.37
CA GLN A 830 -35.62 -17.04 7.05
C GLN A 830 -36.15 -18.42 6.65
N PHE A 831 -35.36 -19.16 5.88
CA PHE A 831 -35.64 -20.52 5.45
C PHE A 831 -34.81 -21.55 6.25
N SER A 832 -34.89 -21.59 7.58
CA SER A 832 -34.38 -22.69 8.44
C SER A 832 -35.20 -22.84 9.72
N GLN A 833 -35.12 -24.01 10.37
CA GLN A 833 -35.77 -24.25 11.67
C GLN A 833 -34.84 -24.83 12.74
N GLU A 834 -33.72 -25.47 12.37
CA GLU A 834 -32.82 -26.05 13.36
C GLU A 834 -31.85 -25.02 13.94
N LYS A 835 -31.76 -24.99 15.27
CA LYS A 835 -30.64 -24.38 15.98
C LYS A 835 -29.61 -25.46 16.30
N ASN A 836 -28.34 -25.20 15.99
CA ASN A 836 -27.15 -25.91 16.46
C ASN A 836 -26.59 -27.10 15.63
N GLU A 837 -26.76 -27.18 14.30
CA GLU A 837 -25.74 -27.85 13.46
C GLU A 837 -24.65 -26.85 13.04
N SER A 838 -23.38 -27.28 12.97
CA SER A 838 -22.25 -26.41 12.62
C SER A 838 -21.94 -26.43 11.11
N SER A 839 -21.60 -25.27 10.55
CA SER A 839 -21.44 -25.07 9.10
C SER A 839 -20.46 -26.06 8.44
N GLY A 840 -19.35 -26.36 9.11
CA GLY A 840 -18.36 -27.33 8.63
C GLY A 840 -18.90 -28.76 8.47
N ALA A 841 -19.89 -29.18 9.26
CA ALA A 841 -20.53 -30.49 9.11
C ALA A 841 -21.37 -30.59 7.82
N ILE A 842 -22.07 -29.51 7.48
CA ILE A 842 -22.86 -29.39 6.24
C ILE A 842 -21.93 -29.38 5.02
N LEU A 843 -20.86 -28.58 5.05
CA LEU A 843 -19.88 -28.50 3.97
C LEU A 843 -19.16 -29.85 3.73
N GLN A 844 -18.84 -30.59 4.79
CA GLN A 844 -18.26 -31.95 4.67
C GLN A 844 -19.20 -32.97 4.04
N ARG A 845 -20.54 -32.81 4.14
CA ARG A 845 -21.51 -33.67 3.42
C ARG A 845 -21.60 -33.28 1.95
N ILE A 846 -21.69 -31.97 1.65
CA ILE A 846 -21.79 -31.44 0.29
C ILE A 846 -20.56 -31.81 -0.55
N ALA A 847 -19.36 -31.63 -0.01
CA ALA A 847 -18.09 -31.89 -0.71
C ALA A 847 -17.87 -33.35 -1.14
N ARG A 848 -18.65 -34.31 -0.61
CA ARG A 848 -18.56 -35.74 -0.97
C ARG A 848 -19.43 -36.14 -2.17
N ILE A 849 -20.31 -35.25 -2.64
CA ILE A 849 -21.42 -35.65 -3.54
C ILE A 849 -21.09 -35.37 -5.03
N ALA A 850 -20.36 -34.31 -5.36
CA ALA A 850 -19.93 -34.02 -6.74
C ALA A 850 -18.60 -33.25 -6.82
N PRO A 851 -17.75 -33.47 -7.84
CA PRO A 851 -16.39 -32.93 -7.92
C PRO A 851 -16.29 -31.50 -8.50
N HIS A 852 -17.41 -30.88 -8.89
CA HIS A 852 -17.41 -29.61 -9.62
C HIS A 852 -16.80 -28.44 -8.82
N THR A 853 -16.04 -27.59 -9.51
CA THR A 853 -15.36 -26.41 -8.94
C THR A 853 -16.33 -25.49 -8.19
N CYS A 854 -17.53 -25.27 -8.74
CA CYS A 854 -18.57 -24.43 -8.13
C CYS A 854 -19.09 -24.95 -6.78
N ILE A 855 -18.92 -26.24 -6.49
CA ILE A 855 -19.27 -26.87 -5.21
C ILE A 855 -18.07 -26.84 -4.27
N ARG A 856 -16.89 -27.24 -4.76
CA ARG A 856 -15.62 -27.20 -4.02
C ARG A 856 -15.26 -25.82 -3.49
N GLU A 857 -15.63 -24.77 -4.22
CA GLU A 857 -15.33 -23.37 -3.87
C GLU A 857 -16.54 -22.61 -3.32
N SER A 858 -17.67 -23.27 -3.04
CA SER A 858 -18.90 -22.63 -2.53
C SER A 858 -19.47 -21.49 -3.41
N ILE A 859 -19.37 -21.61 -4.74
CA ILE A 859 -20.00 -20.69 -5.72
C ILE A 859 -21.52 -20.97 -5.84
N PHE A 860 -22.00 -22.12 -5.35
CA PHE A 860 -23.44 -22.42 -5.22
C PHE A 860 -24.15 -21.58 -4.14
N ALA A 861 -23.41 -21.02 -3.18
CA ALA A 861 -23.94 -20.26 -2.04
C ALA A 861 -24.06 -18.74 -2.31
N GLU A 862 -23.73 -18.30 -3.52
CA GLU A 862 -23.81 -16.90 -3.98
C GLU A 862 -25.00 -16.75 -4.93
N SER A 863 -25.85 -15.75 -4.72
CA SER A 863 -26.90 -15.37 -5.67
C SER A 863 -26.28 -14.73 -6.92
N ARG A 864 -26.84 -15.04 -8.09
CA ARG A 864 -26.34 -14.61 -9.40
C ARG A 864 -27.40 -13.87 -10.20
N ILE A 865 -28.66 -14.21 -9.95
CA ILE A 865 -29.83 -13.75 -10.67
C ILE A 865 -30.10 -12.25 -10.46
N ASP A 866 -29.84 -11.75 -9.26
CA ASP A 866 -30.11 -10.38 -8.82
C ASP A 866 -29.10 -9.34 -9.32
N ASN A 867 -27.89 -9.78 -9.67
CA ASN A 867 -26.82 -8.94 -10.19
C ASN A 867 -26.94 -8.66 -11.71
N HIS A 868 -27.98 -9.15 -12.39
CA HIS A 868 -28.15 -9.03 -13.84
C HIS A 868 -29.28 -8.03 -14.19
N PHE A 869 -29.00 -7.14 -15.14
CA PHE A 869 -29.82 -5.96 -15.53
C PHE A 869 -31.30 -6.18 -15.90
N ALA A 870 -31.78 -7.43 -15.99
CA ALA A 870 -33.18 -7.74 -16.28
C ALA A 870 -34.00 -8.07 -15.01
N TYR A 871 -33.35 -8.27 -13.86
CA TYR A 871 -33.98 -8.76 -12.63
C TYR A 871 -35.13 -7.89 -12.13
N GLU A 872 -34.91 -6.58 -12.01
CA GLU A 872 -35.93 -5.59 -11.63
C GLU A 872 -37.17 -5.63 -12.53
N ASN A 873 -36.99 -5.86 -13.84
CA ASN A 873 -38.10 -5.98 -14.78
C ASN A 873 -38.87 -7.30 -14.64
N ILE A 874 -38.22 -8.35 -14.13
CA ILE A 874 -38.82 -9.67 -13.90
C ILE A 874 -39.56 -9.70 -12.55
N LEU A 875 -38.96 -9.17 -11.48
CA LEU A 875 -39.64 -8.90 -10.21
C LEU A 875 -40.81 -7.92 -10.39
N GLY A 876 -40.66 -6.94 -11.29
CA GLY A 876 -41.70 -5.98 -11.66
C GLY A 876 -42.89 -6.57 -12.42
N SER A 877 -42.86 -7.84 -12.85
CA SER A 877 -44.02 -8.43 -13.54
C SER A 877 -45.21 -8.59 -12.60
N ARG A 878 -46.35 -8.04 -13.02
CA ARG A 878 -47.62 -8.10 -12.29
C ARG A 878 -48.60 -9.14 -12.84
N ASN A 879 -48.20 -9.94 -13.83
CA ASN A 879 -49.06 -10.96 -14.41
C ASN A 879 -49.10 -12.21 -13.49
N PRO A 880 -50.24 -12.58 -12.88
CA PRO A 880 -50.33 -13.73 -11.99
C PRO A 880 -50.21 -15.09 -12.70
N THR A 881 -49.99 -15.12 -14.03
CA THR A 881 -49.80 -16.33 -14.85
C THR A 881 -48.39 -16.51 -15.41
N ASP A 882 -47.46 -15.61 -15.09
CA ASP A 882 -46.06 -15.72 -15.51
C ASP A 882 -45.37 -16.85 -14.74
N GLN A 883 -44.92 -17.87 -15.47
CA GLN A 883 -44.14 -18.98 -14.94
C GLN A 883 -42.66 -18.73 -15.21
N LEU A 884 -41.81 -19.04 -14.23
CA LEU A 884 -40.35 -18.94 -14.34
C LEU A 884 -39.72 -20.34 -14.23
N VAL A 885 -38.68 -20.60 -15.02
CA VAL A 885 -37.83 -21.79 -14.85
C VAL A 885 -36.37 -21.39 -14.70
N ASP A 886 -35.67 -22.05 -13.78
CA ASP A 886 -34.23 -21.94 -13.58
C ASP A 886 -33.56 -23.24 -14.05
N VAL A 887 -32.63 -23.14 -14.99
CA VAL A 887 -32.08 -24.29 -15.74
C VAL A 887 -30.59 -24.45 -15.45
N GLY A 888 -30.24 -25.55 -14.79
CA GLY A 888 -28.99 -25.70 -14.05
C GLY A 888 -29.10 -25.15 -12.62
N CYS A 889 -30.27 -25.28 -12.00
CA CYS A 889 -30.62 -24.62 -10.73
C CYS A 889 -29.82 -25.11 -9.51
N CYS A 890 -29.12 -26.24 -9.62
CA CYS A 890 -28.37 -26.87 -8.55
C CYS A 890 -29.21 -26.99 -7.26
N MET A 891 -28.79 -26.34 -6.17
CA MET A 891 -29.46 -26.39 -4.86
C MET A 891 -30.58 -25.32 -4.72
N GLY A 892 -30.88 -24.56 -5.78
CA GLY A 892 -31.99 -23.60 -5.84
C GLY A 892 -31.74 -22.24 -5.18
N THR A 893 -30.48 -21.80 -5.04
CA THR A 893 -30.15 -20.51 -4.40
C THR A 893 -30.78 -19.32 -5.13
N ASP A 894 -30.66 -19.25 -6.47
CA ASP A 894 -31.24 -18.19 -7.30
C ASP A 894 -32.79 -18.17 -7.23
N ILE A 895 -33.43 -19.36 -7.23
CA ILE A 895 -34.87 -19.51 -7.00
C ILE A 895 -35.30 -18.92 -5.65
N ARG A 896 -34.52 -19.13 -4.58
CA ARG A 896 -34.86 -18.65 -3.25
C ARG A 896 -34.60 -17.15 -3.06
N LYS A 897 -33.67 -16.55 -3.82
CA LYS A 897 -33.52 -15.08 -3.90
C LYS A 897 -34.73 -14.42 -4.58
N LEU A 898 -35.17 -14.97 -5.72
CA LEU A 898 -36.42 -14.54 -6.39
C LEU A 898 -37.62 -14.54 -5.43
N ILE A 899 -37.78 -15.60 -4.63
CA ILE A 899 -38.87 -15.72 -3.66
C ILE A 899 -38.76 -14.70 -2.52
N LEU A 900 -37.55 -14.47 -2.00
CA LEU A 900 -37.30 -13.45 -0.97
C LEU A 900 -37.68 -12.05 -1.45
N ASP A 901 -37.30 -11.71 -2.69
CA ASP A 901 -37.53 -10.39 -3.28
C ASP A 901 -38.98 -10.20 -3.81
N GLY A 902 -39.87 -11.17 -3.56
CA GLY A 902 -41.31 -11.07 -3.79
C GLY A 902 -41.87 -11.84 -4.99
N TYR A 903 -41.05 -12.60 -5.74
CA TYR A 903 -41.56 -13.44 -6.82
C TYR A 903 -42.36 -14.64 -6.28
N ARG A 904 -43.43 -15.01 -6.96
CA ARG A 904 -44.36 -16.06 -6.52
C ARG A 904 -43.73 -17.46 -6.58
N SER A 905 -43.50 -18.07 -5.41
CA SER A 905 -42.89 -19.40 -5.33
C SER A 905 -43.70 -20.50 -6.03
N ASP A 906 -45.03 -20.39 -6.10
CA ASP A 906 -45.89 -21.34 -6.80
C ASP A 906 -45.77 -21.28 -8.34
N CYS A 907 -45.10 -20.24 -8.86
CA CYS A 907 -44.84 -20.04 -10.28
C CYS A 907 -43.43 -20.45 -10.75
N ILE A 908 -42.60 -21.05 -9.90
CA ILE A 908 -41.19 -21.38 -10.21
C ILE A 908 -40.96 -22.90 -10.33
N LEU A 909 -40.21 -23.30 -11.37
CA LEU A 909 -39.65 -24.64 -11.56
C LEU A 909 -38.11 -24.58 -11.58
N GLY A 910 -37.44 -25.44 -10.82
CA GLY A 910 -36.01 -25.70 -10.95
C GLY A 910 -35.75 -26.96 -11.77
N LEU A 911 -34.90 -26.87 -12.79
CA LEU A 911 -34.41 -27.99 -13.60
C LEU A 911 -32.91 -28.20 -13.37
N ASP A 912 -32.52 -29.44 -13.11
CA ASP A 912 -31.12 -29.88 -13.06
C ASP A 912 -31.02 -31.37 -13.43
N ILE A 913 -29.83 -31.80 -13.87
CA ILE A 913 -29.53 -33.20 -14.17
C ILE A 913 -29.15 -33.98 -12.91
N GLU A 914 -28.60 -33.31 -11.88
CA GLU A 914 -28.16 -33.98 -10.65
C GLU A 914 -29.23 -33.89 -9.55
N LYS A 915 -30.06 -34.93 -9.47
CA LYS A 915 -31.16 -35.03 -8.49
C LYS A 915 -30.71 -34.83 -7.04
N ARG A 916 -29.48 -35.22 -6.68
CA ARG A 916 -28.94 -35.10 -5.30
C ARG A 916 -28.82 -33.64 -4.85
N PHE A 917 -28.73 -32.67 -5.77
CA PHE A 917 -28.75 -31.25 -5.42
C PHE A 917 -30.11 -30.78 -4.90
N PHE A 918 -31.22 -31.39 -5.31
CA PHE A 918 -32.56 -31.03 -4.83
C PHE A 918 -32.73 -31.39 -3.35
N ASP A 919 -32.27 -32.58 -2.94
CA ASP A 919 -32.35 -33.01 -1.55
C ASP A 919 -31.41 -32.17 -0.66
N LEU A 920 -30.20 -31.85 -1.14
CA LEU A 920 -29.29 -30.90 -0.47
C LEU A 920 -29.89 -29.49 -0.36
N GLY A 921 -30.53 -28.98 -1.40
CA GLY A 921 -31.22 -27.67 -1.39
C GLY A 921 -32.46 -27.64 -0.49
N ASN A 922 -33.10 -28.78 -0.25
CA ASN A 922 -34.19 -28.92 0.72
C ASN A 922 -33.69 -29.09 2.18
N MET A 923 -32.46 -29.56 2.38
CA MET A 923 -31.80 -29.61 3.69
C MET A 923 -31.18 -28.26 4.08
N LEU A 924 -30.48 -27.61 3.14
CA LEU A 924 -29.85 -26.29 3.33
C LEU A 924 -30.88 -25.19 3.65
N TYR A 925 -32.09 -25.33 3.10
CA TYR A 925 -33.11 -24.29 3.15
C TYR A 925 -34.51 -24.93 3.35
N ASN A 926 -35.18 -24.55 4.44
CA ASN A 926 -36.50 -24.99 4.90
C ASN A 926 -37.54 -25.10 3.77
N LYS A 927 -38.29 -26.20 3.80
CA LYS A 927 -39.37 -26.54 2.88
C LYS A 927 -40.72 -25.94 3.27
N ALA A 928 -40.93 -25.58 4.53
CA ALA A 928 -42.25 -25.25 5.10
C ALA A 928 -42.88 -23.91 4.65
N GLN A 929 -42.16 -23.09 3.86
CA GLN A 929 -42.64 -21.78 3.40
C GLN A 929 -42.65 -21.63 1.86
N GLN A 930 -42.35 -22.68 1.09
CA GLN A 930 -42.10 -22.54 -0.35
C GLN A 930 -42.86 -23.56 -1.20
N CYS A 931 -43.50 -23.07 -2.28
CA CYS A 931 -44.35 -23.87 -3.15
C CYS A 931 -43.70 -24.24 -4.50
N PHE A 932 -42.44 -23.87 -4.71
CA PHE A 932 -41.72 -24.16 -5.96
C PHE A 932 -41.42 -25.67 -6.09
N LYS A 933 -41.12 -26.12 -7.30
CA LYS A 933 -40.82 -27.54 -7.59
C LYS A 933 -39.43 -27.70 -8.20
N PHE A 934 -38.73 -28.77 -7.83
CA PHE A 934 -37.60 -29.27 -8.60
C PHE A 934 -38.07 -30.41 -9.52
N ARG A 935 -37.47 -30.55 -10.70
CA ARG A 935 -37.65 -31.70 -11.60
C ARG A 935 -36.30 -32.07 -12.23
N HIS A 936 -35.94 -33.34 -12.12
CA HIS A 936 -34.78 -33.89 -12.81
C HIS A 936 -34.98 -33.80 -14.32
N ALA A 937 -34.03 -33.18 -15.03
CA ALA A 937 -34.07 -33.01 -16.48
C ALA A 937 -32.65 -32.93 -17.07
N ASP A 938 -32.37 -33.79 -18.05
CA ASP A 938 -31.20 -33.66 -18.90
C ASP A 938 -31.51 -32.74 -20.08
N MET A 939 -30.93 -31.54 -20.05
CA MET A 939 -31.11 -30.53 -21.09
C MET A 939 -30.30 -30.81 -22.37
N LEU A 940 -29.45 -31.84 -22.38
CA LEU A 940 -28.72 -32.32 -23.57
C LEU A 940 -29.43 -33.49 -24.27
N ASP A 941 -30.59 -33.94 -23.77
CA ASP A 941 -31.38 -34.97 -24.42
C ASP A 941 -31.96 -34.45 -25.76
N ILE A 942 -31.65 -35.13 -26.85
CA ILE A 942 -32.17 -34.81 -28.18
C ILE A 942 -33.68 -35.08 -28.30
N ASN A 943 -34.24 -35.90 -27.41
CA ASN A 943 -35.67 -36.25 -27.34
C ASN A 943 -36.37 -35.56 -26.14
N PHE A 944 -35.83 -34.41 -25.70
CA PHE A 944 -36.38 -33.65 -24.56
C PHE A 944 -37.85 -33.30 -24.76
N ALA A 945 -38.25 -32.90 -25.97
CA ALA A 945 -39.64 -32.55 -26.28
C ALA A 945 -40.64 -33.69 -26.02
N ASP A 946 -40.26 -34.93 -26.36
CA ASP A 946 -41.13 -36.10 -26.14
C ASP A 946 -41.27 -36.44 -24.65
N LYS A 947 -40.17 -36.29 -23.88
CA LYS A 947 -40.09 -36.63 -22.45
C LYS A 947 -40.63 -35.53 -21.52
N TYR A 948 -40.66 -34.29 -21.99
CA TYR A 948 -41.05 -33.10 -21.22
C TYR A 948 -42.14 -32.30 -21.94
N SER A 949 -43.05 -32.98 -22.64
CA SER A 949 -44.18 -32.39 -23.39
C SER A 949 -45.08 -31.49 -22.55
N ASP A 950 -45.21 -31.74 -21.25
CA ASP A 950 -45.93 -30.86 -20.33
C ASP A 950 -45.23 -29.52 -20.03
N LEU A 951 -44.01 -29.31 -20.54
CA LEU A 951 -43.21 -28.09 -20.37
C LEU A 951 -43.11 -27.23 -21.64
N GLU A 952 -43.71 -27.64 -22.77
CA GLU A 952 -43.67 -26.88 -24.02
C GLU A 952 -44.21 -25.45 -23.83
N LYS A 953 -43.43 -24.45 -24.26
CA LYS A 953 -43.81 -23.03 -24.33
C LYS A 953 -44.52 -22.51 -23.08
N LYS A 954 -44.07 -22.95 -21.91
CA LYS A 954 -44.75 -22.78 -20.61
C LYS A 954 -44.27 -21.56 -19.85
N PHE A 955 -42.99 -21.22 -19.98
CA PHE A 955 -42.29 -20.25 -19.14
C PHE A 955 -42.16 -18.89 -19.82
N GLN A 956 -42.52 -17.83 -19.08
CA GLN A 956 -42.34 -16.44 -19.52
C GLN A 956 -40.90 -15.98 -19.28
N PHE A 957 -40.25 -16.53 -18.24
CA PHE A 957 -38.88 -16.21 -17.87
C PHE A 957 -38.07 -17.51 -17.72
N ILE A 958 -36.89 -17.55 -18.33
CA ILE A 958 -35.99 -18.71 -18.31
C ILE A 958 -34.60 -18.23 -17.88
N HIS A 959 -34.23 -18.53 -16.65
CA HIS A 959 -32.88 -18.27 -16.15
C HIS A 959 -31.96 -19.46 -16.44
N THR A 960 -30.71 -19.18 -16.79
CA THR A 960 -29.63 -20.18 -16.72
C THR A 960 -28.27 -19.52 -16.52
N ALA A 961 -27.53 -19.96 -15.51
CA ALA A 961 -26.25 -19.35 -15.14
C ALA A 961 -25.13 -20.37 -14.93
N ASN A 962 -23.97 -20.10 -15.56
CA ASN A 962 -22.74 -20.89 -15.48
C ASN A 962 -22.94 -22.38 -15.82
N VAL A 963 -23.59 -22.67 -16.94
CA VAL A 963 -23.86 -24.05 -17.43
C VAL A 963 -23.14 -24.33 -18.77
N LEU A 964 -23.18 -23.39 -19.72
CA LEU A 964 -22.73 -23.63 -21.10
C LEU A 964 -21.23 -23.95 -21.23
N HIS A 965 -20.41 -23.50 -20.28
CA HIS A 965 -18.96 -23.72 -20.28
C HIS A 965 -18.56 -25.20 -20.05
N LEU A 966 -19.50 -26.04 -19.61
CA LEU A 966 -19.35 -27.48 -19.46
C LEU A 966 -19.53 -28.23 -20.81
N PHE A 967 -20.10 -27.56 -21.82
CA PHE A 967 -20.61 -28.18 -23.05
C PHE A 967 -19.80 -27.75 -24.28
N SER A 968 -19.61 -28.66 -25.23
CA SER A 968 -19.09 -28.30 -26.56
C SER A 968 -20.17 -27.64 -27.41
N VAL A 969 -19.78 -26.96 -28.50
CA VAL A 969 -20.71 -26.23 -29.39
C VAL A 969 -21.92 -27.05 -29.85
N LYS A 970 -21.76 -28.37 -30.07
CA LYS A 970 -22.88 -29.27 -30.45
C LYS A 970 -23.87 -29.52 -29.31
N GLU A 971 -23.37 -29.63 -28.08
CA GLU A 971 -24.21 -29.80 -26.89
C GLU A 971 -24.87 -28.48 -26.51
N GLN A 972 -24.20 -27.34 -26.70
CA GLN A 972 -24.79 -26.01 -26.55
C GLN A 972 -25.95 -25.78 -27.53
N ASP A 973 -25.84 -26.22 -28.79
CA ASP A 973 -26.95 -26.16 -29.76
C ASP A 973 -28.19 -26.95 -29.29
N ILE A 974 -28.00 -28.16 -28.75
CA ILE A 974 -29.10 -28.97 -28.17
C ILE A 974 -29.69 -28.25 -26.94
N PHE A 975 -28.83 -27.76 -26.04
CA PHE A 975 -29.24 -27.03 -24.84
C PHE A 975 -30.08 -25.79 -25.20
N PHE A 976 -29.64 -24.97 -26.17
CA PHE A 976 -30.38 -23.80 -26.63
C PHE A 976 -31.71 -24.15 -27.31
N ARG A 977 -31.79 -25.23 -28.11
CA ARG A 977 -33.07 -25.74 -28.64
C ARG A 977 -34.04 -26.09 -27.50
N ASN A 978 -33.54 -26.76 -26.47
CA ASN A 978 -34.35 -27.17 -25.33
C ASN A 978 -34.75 -25.97 -24.42
N LEU A 979 -33.92 -24.93 -24.29
CA LEU A 979 -34.33 -23.65 -23.68
C LEU A 979 -35.45 -22.95 -24.48
N ILE A 980 -35.32 -22.89 -25.81
CA ILE A 980 -36.32 -22.28 -26.70
C ILE A 980 -37.64 -23.06 -26.67
N TYR A 981 -37.58 -24.39 -26.56
CA TYR A 981 -38.75 -25.25 -26.41
C TYR A 981 -39.56 -24.97 -25.13
N LEU A 982 -38.88 -24.62 -24.03
CA LEU A 982 -39.51 -24.23 -22.76
C LEU A 982 -40.17 -22.82 -22.81
N ALA A 983 -39.72 -21.96 -23.73
CA ALA A 983 -40.06 -20.53 -23.75
C ALA A 983 -41.42 -20.22 -24.39
N LYS A 984 -42.24 -19.40 -23.73
CA LYS A 984 -43.40 -18.76 -24.34
C LYS A 984 -42.96 -17.87 -25.52
N PRO A 985 -43.77 -17.74 -26.59
CA PRO A 985 -43.57 -16.69 -27.58
C PRO A 985 -43.57 -15.31 -26.90
N GLY A 986 -42.49 -14.54 -27.06
CA GLY A 986 -42.29 -13.29 -26.32
C GLY A 986 -41.76 -13.44 -24.89
N GLY A 987 -41.35 -14.65 -24.49
CA GLY A 987 -40.63 -14.93 -23.24
C GLY A 987 -39.16 -14.48 -23.29
N ILE A 988 -38.55 -14.38 -22.11
CA ILE A 988 -37.16 -13.94 -21.93
C ILE A 988 -36.28 -15.10 -21.45
N ILE A 989 -35.24 -15.42 -22.22
CA ILE A 989 -34.12 -16.28 -21.79
C ILE A 989 -32.97 -15.38 -21.36
N TRP A 990 -32.42 -15.59 -20.16
CA TRP A 990 -31.42 -14.69 -19.56
C TRP A 990 -30.51 -15.40 -18.54
N GLY A 991 -29.45 -14.71 -18.10
CA GLY A 991 -28.47 -15.24 -17.15
C GLY A 991 -27.01 -14.98 -17.56
N ARG A 992 -26.06 -15.47 -16.77
CA ARG A 992 -24.61 -15.21 -16.93
C ARG A 992 -23.87 -16.49 -17.28
N GLN A 993 -22.90 -16.43 -18.20
CA GLN A 993 -22.12 -17.59 -18.63
C GLN A 993 -20.62 -17.27 -18.66
N VAL A 994 -19.77 -18.30 -18.66
CA VAL A 994 -18.30 -18.19 -18.74
C VAL A 994 -17.84 -18.53 -20.15
N GLY A 995 -16.94 -17.72 -20.72
CA GLY A 995 -16.33 -17.93 -22.03
C GLY A 995 -14.82 -18.14 -21.96
N LEU A 996 -14.24 -18.66 -23.04
CA LEU A 996 -12.80 -18.76 -23.22
C LEU A 996 -12.24 -17.48 -23.87
N ALA A 997 -10.98 -17.15 -23.62
CA ALA A 997 -10.27 -16.12 -24.37
C ALA A 997 -10.13 -16.52 -25.86
N ALA A 998 -10.11 -15.52 -26.75
CA ALA A 998 -10.18 -15.68 -28.21
C ALA A 998 -9.06 -16.53 -28.86
N ASN A 999 -8.02 -16.88 -28.10
CA ASN A 999 -6.87 -17.65 -28.55
C ASN A 999 -7.10 -19.18 -28.48
N ASN A 1000 -8.20 -19.63 -27.88
CA ASN A 1000 -8.48 -21.05 -27.63
C ASN A 1000 -9.39 -21.66 -28.73
N HIS A 1001 -9.16 -22.92 -29.09
CA HIS A 1001 -9.88 -23.58 -30.18
C HIS A 1001 -11.35 -23.90 -29.82
N PRO A 1002 -12.34 -23.73 -30.72
CA PRO A 1002 -13.77 -23.94 -30.42
C PRO A 1002 -14.18 -25.36 -30.00
N SER A 1003 -13.30 -26.35 -30.12
CA SER A 1003 -13.54 -27.72 -29.65
C SER A 1003 -13.09 -27.98 -28.21
N PHE A 1004 -12.54 -26.99 -27.51
CA PHE A 1004 -12.04 -27.13 -26.15
C PHE A 1004 -13.21 -27.26 -25.14
N ARG A 1005 -13.29 -28.39 -24.45
CA ARG A 1005 -14.11 -28.57 -23.24
C ARG A 1005 -13.25 -28.28 -22.01
N GLN A 1006 -13.81 -27.62 -20.99
CA GLN A 1006 -13.16 -27.64 -19.67
C GLN A 1006 -13.21 -29.07 -19.11
N PRO A 1007 -12.08 -29.63 -18.62
CA PRO A 1007 -12.10 -30.90 -17.90
C PRO A 1007 -12.90 -30.78 -16.60
N GLU A 1008 -13.66 -31.81 -16.25
CA GLU A 1008 -14.43 -31.85 -15.02
C GLU A 1008 -13.54 -31.56 -13.79
N GLY A 1009 -13.98 -30.61 -12.95
CA GLY A 1009 -13.29 -30.26 -11.71
C GLY A 1009 -12.05 -29.35 -11.86
N LYS A 1010 -11.76 -28.80 -13.04
CA LYS A 1010 -10.70 -27.79 -13.25
C LYS A 1010 -11.24 -26.48 -13.82
N GLY A 1011 -11.52 -25.54 -12.92
CA GLY A 1011 -11.40 -24.11 -13.28
C GLY A 1011 -9.93 -23.74 -13.52
N TYR A 1012 -9.71 -22.65 -14.25
CA TYR A 1012 -8.40 -22.01 -14.44
C TYR A 1012 -8.11 -21.05 -13.28
#